data_AF-A0A835K5L3-F1
#
_entry.id   AF-A0A835K5L3-F1
#
_cell.length_a   1.000
_cell.length_b   1.000
_cell.length_c   1.000
_cell.angle_alpha   90.00
_cell.angle_beta   90.00
_cell.angle_gamma   90.00
#
_symmetry.space_group_name_H-M   'P 1'
#
loop_
_entity.id
_entity.type
_entity.pdbx_description
1 polymer ?
#
loop_
_entity_poly.entity_id
_entity_poly.type
_entity_poly.pdbx_seq_one_letter_code
_entity_poly.pdbx_strand_id
1 'polypeptide(L)'
;MEISLLEVLLKNISAFLLISKLEKISSDPVQKYYQKAEDILKLLKLILDTIVKSELASDEVLNKDFQELGQSVDELREIFEKWQPLSSKVHFVLQIESLISKICSLGLNSFQLLIASHQQLPDELSSSSLEKIKLSGYVQISSIIKEAASDQEEGVGPSSEILVKIADSLCLRSNQEILIEAVALEKLKENAEQAEKTAEAEFIDKIITLVTHMHERLVLIKQSQTYSPVPIPADFCCPLSLQLMTDPVIVASGQTYERVFIKNWIELGLTVCPKTRQTLAHTNLIPNYTVKALIANWCESNNVKLPDPVKSMSFNQLSPLVHAESITSRELVLPHSRGSQPISLVSNQATGSPDQNMISSSGIHREGSSPLHSLSTSESSLSGIVGNGQGLDIARISQMSSEERSTSLMGSEERSINSEERNLDSVHHCSASPSRREVSTDVRADGLLSQNHNRSASASGAVGHAAFPQGASGATNESSEFSNHLMSYSSDTSGEVKSEPQASSILHTTHREPEFPSRLVDTRSRSQTIWRRPSDRLVPRIVSSSAIETRADLAGIETEVQKLVEDLKSTSVDTQRDATAKLRLLAKHNMDNRIVIANFGAISLLVNLLRSTDILIQENAVTALLNLSINDNNKTLIANADAIEPLIHVLETGSSEAKENSAATLFSLSVIEDNKVRIGRSGAIVPLVDLLGNGTPRGKKDAATALFNLSIFHENKDRIVQAGAVKHLVELMDPAAGMVDKAVAVLANLATIPEGRNAIGQEGGIPVLVEVVELGSARGKENAAAALLQLCTNSSRFCHMVLQEGAVPPLVALSQSGTPRAKEKAQTLLSYFRNQRHGNAGRA
;
A
#
# COMPACT_ATOMS: atom_id res chain seq x y z
N MET A 1 30.73 -52.13 -19.18
CA MET A 1 30.92 -50.93 -20.00
C MET A 1 30.50 -49.76 -19.13
N GLU A 2 31.48 -49.03 -18.61
CA GLU A 2 31.21 -47.73 -18.02
C GLU A 2 30.83 -46.78 -19.17
N ILE A 3 29.71 -46.09 -19.04
CA ILE A 3 29.29 -45.08 -20.02
C ILE A 3 30.22 -43.90 -19.83
N SER A 4 30.85 -43.42 -20.90
CA SER A 4 31.76 -42.28 -20.80
C SER A 4 30.99 -41.02 -20.38
N LEU A 5 31.62 -40.15 -19.58
CA LEU A 5 30.98 -38.90 -19.13
C LEU A 5 30.58 -38.00 -20.32
N LEU A 6 31.29 -38.13 -21.45
CA LEU A 6 30.98 -37.50 -22.73
C LEU A 6 29.67 -38.01 -23.35
N GLU A 7 29.39 -39.32 -23.32
CA GLU A 7 28.10 -39.88 -23.76
C GLU A 7 26.94 -39.44 -22.85
N VAL A 8 27.18 -39.34 -21.53
CA VAL A 8 26.19 -38.79 -20.58
C VAL A 8 25.87 -37.34 -20.91
N LEU A 9 26.88 -36.50 -21.12
CA LEU A 9 26.72 -35.10 -21.54
C LEU A 9 25.94 -34.97 -22.87
N LEU A 10 26.29 -35.77 -23.88
CA LEU A 10 25.57 -35.78 -25.18
C LEU A 10 24.12 -36.23 -25.04
N LYS A 11 23.82 -37.17 -24.13
CA LYS A 11 22.46 -37.57 -23.78
C LYS A 11 21.69 -36.43 -23.09
N ASN A 12 22.31 -35.73 -22.14
CA ASN A 12 21.70 -34.60 -21.43
C ASN A 12 21.36 -33.44 -22.39
N ILE A 13 22.29 -33.09 -23.28
CA ILE A 13 22.05 -32.10 -24.35
C ILE A 13 20.90 -32.56 -25.26
N SER A 14 20.91 -33.83 -25.67
CA SER A 14 19.85 -34.37 -26.55
C SER A 14 18.48 -34.37 -25.87
N ALA A 15 18.42 -34.62 -24.55
CA ALA A 15 17.20 -34.49 -23.76
C ALA A 15 16.69 -33.03 -23.71
N PHE A 16 17.60 -32.05 -23.55
CA PHE A 16 17.22 -30.63 -23.60
C PHE A 16 16.60 -30.24 -24.95
N LEU A 17 17.18 -30.66 -26.07
CA LEU A 17 16.68 -30.30 -27.41
C LEU A 17 15.27 -30.86 -27.70
N LEU A 18 14.81 -31.88 -26.96
CA LEU A 18 13.47 -32.44 -27.06
C LEU A 18 12.39 -31.61 -26.32
N ILE A 19 12.78 -30.71 -25.41
CA ILE A 19 11.86 -29.82 -24.66
C ILE A 19 11.09 -28.89 -25.63
N SER A 20 11.65 -28.58 -26.79
CA SER A 20 11.06 -27.78 -27.89
C SER A 20 9.63 -28.16 -28.30
N LYS A 21 9.15 -29.34 -27.92
CA LYS A 21 7.80 -29.85 -28.16
C LYS A 21 6.77 -29.46 -27.09
N LEU A 22 7.16 -28.75 -26.03
CA LEU A 22 6.26 -28.31 -24.96
C LEU A 22 5.58 -26.97 -25.30
N GLU A 23 4.25 -26.98 -25.38
CA GLU A 23 3.41 -25.77 -25.60
C GLU A 23 3.62 -24.66 -24.53
N LYS A 24 4.20 -25.02 -23.38
CA LYS A 24 4.49 -24.15 -22.23
C LYS A 24 5.52 -23.04 -22.49
N ILE A 25 6.34 -23.14 -23.55
CA ILE A 25 7.44 -22.20 -23.82
C ILE A 25 6.98 -20.96 -24.63
N SER A 26 5.68 -20.84 -24.91
CA SER A 26 5.07 -19.76 -25.71
C SER A 26 5.07 -18.34 -25.10
N SER A 27 5.61 -18.15 -23.89
CA SER A 27 5.65 -16.84 -23.21
C SER A 27 7.00 -16.13 -23.38
N ASP A 28 7.01 -14.89 -23.88
CA ASP A 28 8.18 -14.02 -23.79
C ASP A 28 8.44 -13.57 -22.33
N PRO A 29 9.69 -13.60 -21.83
CA PRO A 29 10.96 -13.81 -22.57
C PRO A 29 11.47 -15.27 -22.61
N VAL A 30 10.73 -16.23 -22.05
CA VAL A 30 11.18 -17.64 -21.90
C VAL A 30 11.50 -18.26 -23.25
N GLN A 31 10.69 -18.02 -24.28
CA GLN A 31 10.96 -18.50 -25.65
C GLN A 31 12.32 -18.01 -26.19
N LYS A 32 12.64 -16.73 -25.97
CA LYS A 32 13.91 -16.11 -26.39
C LYS A 32 15.12 -16.74 -25.71
N TYR A 33 15.03 -17.02 -24.41
CA TYR A 33 16.10 -17.72 -23.68
C TYR A 33 16.17 -19.21 -24.04
N TYR A 34 15.06 -19.87 -24.34
CA TYR A 34 15.05 -21.23 -24.84
C TYR A 34 15.80 -21.33 -26.18
N GLN A 35 15.48 -20.47 -27.16
CA GLN A 35 16.17 -20.47 -28.46
C GLN A 35 17.68 -20.21 -28.29
N LYS A 36 18.05 -19.23 -27.45
CA LYS A 36 19.45 -18.92 -27.14
C LYS A 36 20.19 -20.11 -26.55
N ALA A 37 19.58 -20.82 -25.59
CA ALA A 37 20.13 -22.04 -25.01
C ALA A 37 20.22 -23.18 -26.05
N GLU A 38 19.19 -23.35 -26.86
CA GLU A 38 19.12 -24.37 -27.91
C GLU A 38 20.25 -24.19 -28.95
N ASP A 39 20.50 -22.96 -29.39
CA ASP A 39 21.55 -22.62 -30.36
C ASP A 39 22.95 -22.90 -29.80
N ILE A 40 23.20 -22.52 -28.53
CA ILE A 40 24.46 -22.80 -27.82
C ILE A 40 24.65 -24.32 -27.68
N LEU A 41 23.63 -25.05 -27.25
CA LEU A 41 23.72 -26.50 -27.04
C LEU A 41 23.84 -27.29 -28.34
N LYS A 42 23.25 -26.82 -29.45
CA LYS A 42 23.49 -27.36 -30.80
C LYS A 42 24.95 -27.20 -31.22
N LEU A 43 25.55 -26.03 -30.99
CA LEU A 43 26.97 -25.78 -31.28
C LEU A 43 27.89 -26.65 -30.41
N LEU A 44 27.62 -26.73 -29.10
CA LEU A 44 28.36 -27.60 -28.19
C LEU A 44 28.27 -29.07 -28.62
N LYS A 45 27.07 -29.56 -28.94
CA LYS A 45 26.85 -30.94 -29.40
C LYS A 45 27.64 -31.26 -30.67
N LEU A 46 27.65 -30.38 -31.67
CA LEU A 46 28.39 -30.60 -32.93
C LEU A 46 29.89 -30.83 -32.69
N ILE A 47 30.48 -30.08 -31.75
CA ILE A 47 31.90 -30.19 -31.42
C ILE A 47 32.14 -31.46 -30.59
N LEU A 48 31.29 -31.77 -29.60
CA LEU A 48 31.36 -32.98 -28.78
C LEU A 48 31.19 -34.28 -29.60
N ASP A 49 30.26 -34.31 -30.57
CA ASP A 49 30.07 -35.42 -31.53
C ASP A 49 31.29 -35.63 -32.46
N THR A 50 32.14 -34.60 -32.61
CA THR A 50 33.42 -34.71 -33.34
C THR A 50 34.50 -35.34 -32.46
N ILE A 51 34.51 -35.02 -31.16
CA ILE A 51 35.46 -35.53 -30.17
C ILE A 51 35.22 -37.01 -29.86
N VAL A 52 33.96 -37.46 -29.76
CA VAL A 52 33.61 -38.90 -29.57
C VAL A 52 34.26 -39.79 -30.64
N LYS A 53 34.41 -39.29 -31.87
CA LYS A 53 35.00 -40.04 -32.99
C LYS A 53 36.52 -40.15 -32.95
N SER A 54 37.19 -39.55 -31.96
CA SER A 54 38.66 -39.43 -31.90
C SER A 54 39.35 -40.23 -30.78
N GLU A 55 38.62 -41.07 -30.04
CA GLU A 55 39.15 -41.95 -28.96
C GLU A 55 39.88 -41.24 -27.80
N LEU A 56 39.61 -39.96 -27.55
CA LEU A 56 40.29 -39.13 -26.53
C LEU A 56 39.74 -39.22 -25.09
N ALA A 57 39.07 -40.33 -24.73
CA ALA A 57 38.24 -40.42 -23.53
C ALA A 57 39.00 -40.79 -22.22
N SER A 58 40.21 -40.26 -21.99
CA SER A 58 41.07 -40.65 -20.84
C SER A 58 41.78 -39.52 -20.10
N ASP A 59 41.45 -38.25 -20.36
CA ASP A 59 41.97 -37.10 -19.60
C ASP A 59 41.06 -36.80 -18.39
N GLU A 60 41.61 -36.87 -17.16
CA GLU A 60 40.88 -36.61 -15.91
C GLU A 60 40.34 -35.17 -15.80
N VAL A 61 41.03 -34.18 -16.39
CA VAL A 61 40.64 -32.77 -16.32
C VAL A 61 39.43 -32.53 -17.22
N LEU A 62 39.47 -33.03 -18.46
CA LEU A 62 38.34 -32.95 -19.39
C LEU A 62 37.11 -33.71 -18.88
N ASN A 63 37.30 -34.86 -18.22
CA ASN A 63 36.20 -35.61 -17.62
C ASN A 63 35.48 -34.83 -16.51
N LYS A 64 36.20 -34.06 -15.69
CA LYS A 64 35.61 -33.19 -14.67
C LYS A 64 34.79 -32.05 -15.31
N ASP A 65 35.34 -31.38 -16.32
CA ASP A 65 34.64 -30.32 -17.05
C ASP A 65 33.36 -30.85 -17.73
N PHE A 66 33.41 -32.03 -18.37
CA PHE A 66 32.24 -32.67 -18.97
C PHE A 66 31.17 -33.03 -17.92
N GLN A 67 31.56 -33.45 -16.72
CA GLN A 67 30.64 -33.72 -15.63
C GLN A 67 29.93 -32.44 -15.15
N GLU A 68 30.67 -31.35 -14.92
CA GLU A 68 30.09 -30.08 -14.46
C GLU A 68 29.24 -29.40 -15.55
N LEU A 69 29.65 -29.51 -16.81
CA LEU A 69 28.86 -29.09 -17.97
C LEU A 69 27.56 -29.92 -18.08
N GLY A 70 27.64 -31.24 -17.89
CA GLY A 70 26.48 -32.14 -17.90
C GLY A 70 25.45 -31.80 -16.83
N GLN A 71 25.90 -31.51 -15.60
CA GLN A 71 25.06 -31.01 -14.51
C GLN A 71 24.42 -29.66 -14.84
N SER A 72 25.20 -28.73 -15.41
CA SER A 72 24.70 -27.40 -15.77
C SER A 72 23.62 -27.46 -16.86
N VAL A 73 23.72 -28.41 -17.80
CA VAL A 73 22.69 -28.68 -18.84
C VAL A 73 21.44 -29.35 -18.25
N ASP A 74 21.60 -30.23 -17.26
CA ASP A 74 20.48 -30.83 -16.53
C ASP A 74 19.69 -29.78 -15.72
N GLU A 75 20.38 -28.92 -15.00
CA GLU A 75 19.77 -27.79 -14.25
C GLU A 75 19.03 -26.83 -15.21
N LEU A 76 19.64 -26.54 -16.36
CA LEU A 76 19.01 -25.73 -17.42
C LEU A 76 17.69 -26.37 -17.92
N ARG A 77 17.67 -27.69 -18.16
CA ARG A 77 16.46 -28.43 -18.53
C ARG A 77 15.38 -28.31 -17.44
N GLU A 78 15.75 -28.56 -16.19
CA GLU A 78 14.80 -28.55 -15.07
C GLU A 78 14.08 -27.20 -14.93
N ILE A 79 14.76 -26.08 -15.17
CA ILE A 79 14.16 -24.74 -15.13
C ILE A 79 13.06 -24.59 -16.19
N PHE A 80 13.30 -25.03 -17.44
CA PHE A 80 12.27 -24.97 -18.50
C PHE A 80 11.13 -25.97 -18.29
N GLU A 81 11.40 -27.16 -17.74
CA GLU A 81 10.36 -28.16 -17.44
C GLU A 81 9.44 -27.72 -16.29
N LYS A 82 10.00 -27.05 -15.27
CA LYS A 82 9.28 -26.54 -14.11
C LYS A 82 8.54 -25.22 -14.37
N TRP A 83 8.90 -24.47 -15.41
CA TRP A 83 8.30 -23.16 -15.74
C TRP A 83 6.76 -23.20 -15.83
N GLN A 84 6.11 -22.25 -15.15
CA GLN A 84 4.67 -22.00 -15.24
C GLN A 84 4.41 -20.53 -15.65
N PRO A 85 3.31 -20.20 -16.35
CA PRO A 85 3.02 -18.83 -16.79
C PRO A 85 2.92 -17.76 -15.68
N LEU A 86 2.71 -18.16 -14.43
CA LEU A 86 2.63 -17.27 -13.25
C LEU A 86 3.90 -17.30 -12.38
N SER A 87 4.98 -17.89 -12.88
CA SER A 87 6.31 -17.82 -12.26
C SER A 87 6.96 -16.46 -12.52
N SER A 88 7.82 -15.99 -11.62
CA SER A 88 8.54 -14.72 -11.79
C SER A 88 9.47 -14.78 -13.01
N LYS A 89 9.25 -13.86 -13.95
CA LYS A 89 10.12 -13.66 -15.11
C LYS A 89 11.49 -13.13 -14.69
N VAL A 90 11.55 -12.24 -13.69
CA VAL A 90 12.82 -11.70 -13.16
C VAL A 90 13.69 -12.84 -12.62
N HIS A 91 13.13 -13.68 -11.75
CA HIS A 91 13.84 -14.81 -11.15
C HIS A 91 14.31 -15.82 -12.20
N PHE A 92 13.44 -16.18 -13.16
CA PHE A 92 13.81 -17.04 -14.28
C PHE A 92 15.01 -16.48 -15.06
N VAL A 93 15.00 -15.18 -15.40
CA VAL A 93 16.08 -14.57 -16.18
C VAL A 93 17.40 -14.50 -15.39
N LEU A 94 17.33 -14.17 -14.09
CA LEU A 94 18.51 -14.18 -13.21
C LEU A 94 19.18 -15.56 -13.14
N GLN A 95 18.41 -16.64 -13.07
CA GLN A 95 18.93 -18.01 -13.07
C GLN A 95 19.45 -18.43 -14.45
N ILE A 96 18.67 -18.22 -15.51
CA ILE A 96 19.00 -18.72 -16.86
C ILE A 96 20.23 -18.04 -17.44
N GLU A 97 20.45 -16.75 -17.19
CA GLU A 97 21.63 -16.03 -17.67
C GLU A 97 22.91 -16.44 -16.93
N SER A 98 22.79 -16.78 -15.64
CA SER A 98 23.90 -17.34 -14.86
C SER A 98 24.31 -18.71 -15.40
N LEU A 99 23.33 -19.59 -15.66
CA LEU A 99 23.58 -20.94 -16.19
C LEU A 99 24.09 -20.94 -17.63
N ILE A 100 23.51 -20.11 -18.51
CA ILE A 100 24.02 -19.95 -19.89
C ILE A 100 25.46 -19.45 -19.88
N SER A 101 25.80 -18.48 -19.01
CA SER A 101 27.18 -18.01 -18.86
C SER A 101 28.11 -19.13 -18.37
N LYS A 102 27.68 -19.92 -17.38
CA LYS A 102 28.44 -21.07 -16.86
C LYS A 102 28.70 -22.13 -17.95
N ILE A 103 27.66 -22.51 -18.69
CA ILE A 103 27.72 -23.45 -19.82
C ILE A 103 28.69 -22.95 -20.90
N CYS A 104 28.63 -21.67 -21.25
CA CYS A 104 29.57 -21.08 -22.21
C CYS A 104 31.01 -21.10 -21.70
N SER A 105 31.26 -20.73 -20.43
CA SER A 105 32.61 -20.76 -19.87
C SER A 105 33.20 -22.17 -19.77
N LEU A 106 32.42 -23.15 -19.33
CA LEU A 106 32.87 -24.54 -19.24
C LEU A 106 33.14 -25.12 -20.63
N GLY A 107 32.21 -24.94 -21.59
CA GLY A 107 32.42 -25.37 -22.97
C GLY A 107 33.67 -24.74 -23.61
N LEU A 108 33.88 -23.43 -23.42
CA LEU A 108 35.08 -22.73 -23.91
C LEU A 108 36.37 -23.24 -23.27
N ASN A 109 36.37 -23.55 -21.98
CA ASN A 109 37.53 -24.12 -21.29
C ASN A 109 37.84 -25.53 -21.82
N SER A 110 36.84 -26.40 -21.92
CA SER A 110 37.00 -27.74 -22.51
C SER A 110 37.57 -27.67 -23.92
N PHE A 111 37.07 -26.76 -24.78
CA PHE A 111 37.60 -26.60 -26.14
C PHE A 111 39.03 -26.04 -26.17
N GLN A 112 39.39 -25.13 -25.27
CA GLN A 112 40.77 -24.64 -25.18
C GLN A 112 41.74 -25.75 -24.75
N LEU A 113 41.35 -26.59 -23.80
CA LEU A 113 42.12 -27.77 -23.39
C LEU A 113 42.27 -28.76 -24.55
N LEU A 114 41.20 -29.04 -25.29
CA LEU A 114 41.23 -29.91 -26.48
C LEU A 114 42.12 -29.36 -27.61
N ILE A 115 42.11 -28.04 -27.86
CA ILE A 115 43.01 -27.39 -28.82
C ILE A 115 44.47 -27.44 -28.32
N ALA A 116 44.72 -27.29 -27.03
CA ALA A 116 46.06 -27.41 -26.45
C ALA A 116 46.61 -28.85 -26.54
N SER A 117 45.74 -29.85 -26.44
CA SER A 117 46.10 -31.26 -26.54
C SER A 117 46.23 -31.78 -27.98
N HIS A 118 45.59 -31.15 -28.99
CA HIS A 118 45.55 -31.65 -30.37
C HIS A 118 45.75 -30.59 -31.46
N GLN A 119 46.67 -30.87 -32.38
CA GLN A 119 47.04 -29.96 -33.49
C GLN A 119 46.08 -29.93 -34.70
N GLN A 120 45.01 -30.74 -34.73
CA GLN A 120 44.05 -30.78 -35.85
C GLN A 120 42.59 -30.92 -35.40
N LEU A 121 42.00 -29.79 -34.99
CA LEU A 121 40.56 -29.57 -35.15
C LEU A 121 40.31 -28.97 -36.55
N PRO A 122 39.18 -29.28 -37.23
CA PRO A 122 38.86 -28.67 -38.52
C PRO A 122 38.75 -27.14 -38.43
N ASP A 123 39.42 -26.41 -39.33
CA ASP A 123 39.51 -24.94 -39.31
C ASP A 123 38.14 -24.22 -39.33
N GLU A 124 37.10 -24.86 -39.85
CA GLU A 124 35.74 -24.33 -39.90
C GLU A 124 35.07 -24.22 -38.50
N LEU A 125 35.53 -25.01 -37.52
CA LEU A 125 34.97 -25.08 -36.17
C LEU A 125 35.72 -24.24 -35.12
N SER A 126 37.01 -23.96 -35.34
CA SER A 126 37.91 -23.44 -34.28
C SER A 126 37.78 -21.94 -34.00
N SER A 127 37.42 -21.13 -35.01
CA SER A 127 37.30 -19.67 -34.89
C SER A 127 35.84 -19.21 -34.80
N SER A 128 35.06 -19.43 -35.86
CA SER A 128 33.72 -18.83 -36.01
C SER A 128 32.69 -19.32 -34.97
N SER A 129 32.70 -20.60 -34.61
CA SER A 129 31.83 -21.16 -33.56
C SER A 129 32.26 -20.71 -32.17
N LEU A 130 33.56 -20.57 -31.95
CA LEU A 130 34.17 -20.18 -30.69
C LEU A 130 33.94 -18.69 -30.40
N GLU A 131 33.95 -17.84 -31.44
CA GLU A 131 33.48 -16.45 -31.38
C GLU A 131 31.97 -16.36 -31.12
N LYS A 132 31.14 -17.18 -31.77
CA LYS A 132 29.68 -17.20 -31.52
C LYS A 132 29.34 -17.57 -30.07
N ILE A 133 30.05 -18.52 -29.47
CA ILE A 133 29.88 -18.90 -28.05
C ILE A 133 30.38 -17.80 -27.10
N LYS A 134 31.41 -17.03 -27.48
CA LYS A 134 31.84 -15.84 -26.71
C LYS A 134 30.83 -14.68 -26.82
N LEU A 135 30.35 -14.39 -28.03
CA LEU A 135 29.41 -13.30 -28.32
C LEU A 135 28.02 -13.54 -27.72
N SER A 136 27.56 -14.79 -27.64
CA SER A 136 26.26 -15.12 -27.04
C SER A 136 26.16 -14.79 -25.54
N GLY A 137 27.29 -14.64 -24.84
CA GLY A 137 27.32 -14.21 -23.44
C GLY A 137 27.01 -12.72 -23.20
N TYR A 138 27.07 -11.85 -24.22
CA TYR A 138 27.37 -10.43 -24.01
C TYR A 138 26.20 -9.46 -23.80
N VAL A 139 25.01 -9.93 -23.41
CA VAL A 139 23.96 -9.04 -22.85
C VAL A 139 23.28 -9.77 -21.71
N GLN A 140 23.58 -9.36 -20.48
CA GLN A 140 22.93 -9.84 -19.27
C GLN A 140 21.97 -8.77 -18.75
N ILE A 141 20.67 -8.94 -18.95
CA ILE A 141 19.69 -8.08 -18.26
C ILE A 141 19.74 -8.34 -16.74
N SER A 142 20.21 -9.52 -16.32
CA SER A 142 20.54 -9.85 -14.93
C SER A 142 21.58 -8.93 -14.30
N SER A 143 22.56 -8.37 -15.04
CA SER A 143 23.50 -7.40 -14.48
C SER A 143 22.79 -6.08 -14.19
N ILE A 144 21.98 -5.60 -15.14
CA ILE A 144 21.19 -4.37 -15.03
C ILE A 144 20.14 -4.49 -13.92
N ILE A 145 19.52 -5.66 -13.75
CA ILE A 145 18.57 -5.93 -12.66
C ILE A 145 19.28 -5.93 -11.30
N LYS A 146 20.50 -6.49 -11.21
CA LYS A 146 21.30 -6.49 -9.97
C LYS A 146 21.78 -5.08 -9.61
N GLU A 147 22.31 -4.34 -10.57
CA GLU A 147 22.68 -2.92 -10.45
C GLU A 147 21.48 -2.09 -9.96
N ALA A 148 20.37 -2.11 -10.70
CA ALA A 148 19.13 -1.41 -10.33
C ALA A 148 18.48 -1.85 -9.01
N ALA A 149 18.86 -3.00 -8.45
CA ALA A 149 18.45 -3.48 -7.13
C ALA A 149 19.43 -3.09 -6.02
N SER A 150 20.70 -2.86 -6.35
CA SER A 150 21.74 -2.35 -5.44
C SER A 150 21.66 -0.83 -5.29
N ASP A 151 21.45 -0.08 -6.38
CA ASP A 151 21.33 1.38 -6.39
C ASP A 151 20.25 1.92 -5.42
N GLN A 152 19.26 1.08 -5.08
CA GLN A 152 18.18 1.40 -4.15
C GLN A 152 18.66 1.63 -2.71
N GLU A 153 19.85 1.17 -2.34
CA GLU A 153 20.43 1.39 -0.99
C GLU A 153 20.96 2.82 -0.81
N GLU A 154 21.26 3.55 -1.89
CA GLU A 154 21.75 4.94 -1.84
C GLU A 154 20.62 5.99 -1.79
N GLY A 155 19.34 5.57 -1.85
CA GLY A 155 18.17 6.45 -1.73
C GLY A 155 17.83 7.27 -2.98
N VAL A 156 18.56 7.08 -4.08
CA VAL A 156 18.16 7.51 -5.43
C VAL A 156 17.55 6.31 -6.13
N GLY A 157 16.24 6.35 -6.38
CA GLY A 157 15.55 5.25 -7.08
C GLY A 157 16.09 5.03 -8.50
N PRO A 158 16.01 3.79 -9.03
CA PRO A 158 16.58 3.41 -10.33
C PRO A 158 16.06 4.30 -11.46
N SER A 159 16.97 4.63 -12.40
CA SER A 159 16.69 5.65 -13.42
C SER A 159 15.52 5.27 -14.34
N SER A 160 14.88 6.30 -14.90
CA SER A 160 13.78 6.16 -15.87
C SER A 160 14.16 5.22 -17.04
N GLU A 161 15.36 5.36 -17.59
CA GLU A 161 15.81 4.57 -18.73
C GLU A 161 16.03 3.09 -18.35
N ILE A 162 16.57 2.85 -17.15
CA ILE A 162 16.82 1.50 -16.63
C ILE A 162 15.51 0.74 -16.43
N LEU A 163 14.50 1.37 -15.80
CA LEU A 163 13.19 0.75 -15.57
C LEU A 163 12.46 0.38 -16.88
N VAL A 164 12.57 1.22 -17.91
CA VAL A 164 12.06 0.93 -19.27
C VAL A 164 12.74 -0.31 -19.84
N LYS A 165 14.09 -0.31 -19.83
CA LYS A 165 14.91 -1.39 -20.38
C LYS A 165 14.64 -2.74 -19.73
N ILE A 166 14.39 -2.75 -18.42
CA ILE A 166 13.98 -3.95 -17.66
C ILE A 166 12.56 -4.39 -18.07
N ALA A 167 11.59 -3.47 -18.12
CA ALA A 167 10.21 -3.80 -18.51
C ALA A 167 10.13 -4.39 -19.93
N ASP A 168 10.81 -3.78 -20.90
CA ASP A 168 10.81 -4.23 -22.29
C ASP A 168 11.52 -5.58 -22.45
N SER A 169 12.62 -5.80 -21.73
CA SER A 169 13.38 -7.06 -21.77
C SER A 169 12.63 -8.24 -21.14
N LEU A 170 11.82 -7.97 -20.11
CA LEU A 170 11.00 -8.98 -19.42
C LEU A 170 9.57 -9.09 -19.98
N CYS A 171 9.21 -8.28 -20.98
CA CYS A 171 7.85 -8.15 -21.47
C CYS A 171 6.84 -7.94 -20.32
N LEU A 172 7.05 -6.88 -19.53
CA LEU A 172 6.15 -6.37 -18.51
C LEU A 172 5.48 -5.09 -19.04
N ARG A 173 4.59 -5.25 -20.03
CA ARG A 173 4.05 -4.14 -20.85
C ARG A 173 2.77 -3.52 -20.31
N SER A 174 2.16 -4.17 -19.32
CA SER A 174 0.90 -3.76 -18.71
C SER A 174 0.99 -3.74 -17.18
N ASN A 175 0.14 -2.94 -16.56
CA ASN A 175 0.02 -2.88 -15.11
C ASN A 175 -0.34 -4.25 -14.49
N GLN A 176 -1.15 -5.04 -15.21
CA GLN A 176 -1.51 -6.39 -14.77
C GLN A 176 -0.29 -7.32 -14.74
N GLU A 177 0.59 -7.29 -15.76
CA GLU A 177 1.82 -8.11 -15.77
C GLU A 177 2.79 -7.73 -14.65
N ILE A 178 2.97 -6.42 -14.39
CA ILE A 178 3.81 -5.92 -13.28
C ILE A 178 3.28 -6.40 -11.93
N LEU A 179 1.97 -6.37 -11.73
CA LEU A 179 1.35 -6.85 -10.48
C LEU A 179 1.40 -8.39 -10.35
N ILE A 180 1.30 -9.15 -11.44
CA ILE A 180 1.52 -10.61 -11.45
C ILE A 180 2.97 -10.93 -11.07
N GLU A 181 3.94 -10.21 -11.64
CA GLU A 181 5.37 -10.39 -11.34
C GLU A 181 5.66 -10.10 -9.85
N ALA A 182 5.10 -9.03 -9.29
CA ALA A 182 5.23 -8.70 -7.86
C ALA A 182 4.68 -9.81 -6.94
N VAL A 183 3.54 -10.41 -7.31
CA VAL A 183 2.94 -11.54 -6.57
C VAL A 183 3.78 -12.81 -6.69
N ALA A 184 4.34 -13.08 -7.86
CA ALA A 184 5.21 -14.23 -8.07
C ALA A 184 6.52 -14.10 -7.26
N LEU A 185 7.07 -12.89 -7.15
CA LEU A 185 8.23 -12.58 -6.32
C LEU A 185 7.94 -12.69 -4.82
N GLU A 186 6.81 -12.18 -4.33
CA GLU A 186 6.43 -12.30 -2.91
C GLU A 186 6.33 -13.79 -2.51
N LYS A 187 5.74 -14.64 -3.36
CA LYS A 187 5.71 -16.09 -3.15
C LYS A 187 7.11 -16.74 -3.15
N LEU A 188 8.05 -16.24 -3.96
CA LEU A 188 9.44 -16.72 -3.93
C LEU A 188 10.16 -16.32 -2.65
N LYS A 189 9.92 -15.10 -2.15
CA LYS A 189 10.42 -14.63 -0.86
C LYS A 189 9.89 -15.48 0.30
N GLU A 190 8.57 -15.73 0.36
CA GLU A 190 7.97 -16.64 1.34
C GLU A 190 8.62 -18.04 1.32
N ASN A 191 8.90 -18.59 0.13
CA ASN A 191 9.60 -19.86 -0.01
C ASN A 191 11.06 -19.80 0.48
N ALA A 192 11.78 -18.70 0.23
CA ALA A 192 13.16 -18.51 0.67
C ALA A 192 13.26 -18.32 2.19
N GLU A 193 12.34 -17.55 2.79
CA GLU A 193 12.18 -17.40 4.24
C GLU A 193 11.86 -18.76 4.90
N GLN A 194 10.92 -19.52 4.33
CA GLN A 194 10.55 -20.85 4.82
C GLN A 194 11.69 -21.89 4.66
N ALA A 195 12.63 -21.65 3.75
CA ALA A 195 13.86 -22.44 3.58
C ALA A 195 15.07 -21.88 4.38
N GLU A 196 14.84 -20.93 5.30
CA GLU A 196 15.86 -20.27 6.14
C GLU A 196 16.98 -19.54 5.36
N LYS A 197 16.75 -19.22 4.08
CA LYS A 197 17.73 -18.56 3.20
C LYS A 197 17.61 -17.03 3.27
N THR A 198 18.06 -16.43 4.38
CA THR A 198 17.91 -14.98 4.63
C THR A 198 18.42 -14.10 3.49
N ALA A 199 19.64 -14.32 2.99
CA ALA A 199 20.23 -13.51 1.91
C ALA A 199 19.48 -13.63 0.56
N GLU A 200 18.82 -14.77 0.29
CA GLU A 200 17.99 -14.96 -0.91
C GLU A 200 16.67 -14.18 -0.76
N ALA A 201 16.05 -14.23 0.42
CA ALA A 201 14.85 -13.46 0.74
C ALA A 201 15.08 -11.94 0.71
N GLU A 202 16.19 -11.46 1.30
CA GLU A 202 16.60 -10.05 1.28
C GLU A 202 16.84 -9.55 -0.16
N PHE A 203 17.49 -10.35 -1.00
CA PHE A 203 17.69 -10.01 -2.41
C PHE A 203 16.35 -9.98 -3.18
N ILE A 204 15.45 -10.93 -2.96
CA ILE A 204 14.11 -10.92 -3.58
C ILE A 204 13.31 -9.68 -3.12
N ASP A 205 13.44 -9.22 -1.88
CA ASP A 205 12.79 -8.00 -1.37
C ASP A 205 13.26 -6.72 -2.11
N LYS A 206 14.56 -6.62 -2.45
CA LYS A 206 15.09 -5.56 -3.33
C LYS A 206 14.47 -5.62 -4.73
N ILE A 207 14.28 -6.82 -5.29
CA ILE A 207 13.61 -7.00 -6.58
C ILE A 207 12.11 -6.67 -6.51
N ILE A 208 11.42 -7.00 -5.41
CA ILE A 208 10.03 -6.58 -5.16
C ILE A 208 9.93 -5.05 -5.14
N THR A 209 10.91 -4.39 -4.51
CA THR A 209 10.98 -2.92 -4.45
C THR A 209 11.23 -2.31 -5.83
N LEU A 210 12.10 -2.93 -6.66
CA LEU A 210 12.30 -2.57 -8.08
C LEU A 210 10.98 -2.61 -8.88
N VAL A 211 10.25 -3.73 -8.80
CA VAL A 211 8.97 -3.92 -9.51
C VAL A 211 7.89 -2.95 -8.98
N THR A 212 7.95 -2.57 -7.71
CA THR A 212 7.06 -1.57 -7.12
C THR A 212 7.31 -0.17 -7.71
N HIS A 213 8.57 0.25 -7.89
CA HIS A 213 8.90 1.50 -8.60
C HIS A 213 8.42 1.49 -10.07
N MET A 214 8.47 0.34 -10.76
CA MET A 214 7.92 0.19 -12.11
C MET A 214 6.40 0.43 -12.14
N HIS A 215 5.66 -0.11 -11.16
CA HIS A 215 4.23 0.12 -11.00
C HIS A 215 3.91 1.60 -10.74
N GLU A 216 4.56 2.22 -9.77
CA GLU A 216 4.35 3.63 -9.42
C GLU A 216 4.58 4.56 -10.62
N ARG A 217 5.64 4.32 -11.40
CA ARG A 217 5.88 5.10 -12.61
C ARG A 217 4.83 4.89 -13.69
N LEU A 218 4.33 3.66 -13.87
CA LEU A 218 3.24 3.41 -14.82
C LEU A 218 1.97 4.15 -14.41
N VAL A 219 1.69 4.27 -13.11
CA VAL A 219 0.60 5.10 -12.56
C VAL A 219 0.82 6.58 -12.91
N LEU A 220 2.02 7.13 -12.71
CA LEU A 220 2.33 8.53 -13.07
C LEU A 220 2.16 8.80 -14.58
N ILE A 221 2.62 7.89 -15.44
CA ILE A 221 2.44 7.99 -16.91
C ILE A 221 0.94 7.94 -17.27
N LYS A 222 0.16 7.06 -16.64
CA LYS A 222 -1.29 6.98 -16.90
C LYS A 222 -2.05 8.23 -16.46
N GLN A 223 -1.66 8.81 -15.33
CA GLN A 223 -2.22 10.08 -14.87
C GLN A 223 -1.92 11.22 -15.85
N SER A 224 -0.69 11.32 -16.38
CA SER A 224 -0.32 12.38 -17.34
C SER A 224 -0.95 12.20 -18.74
N GLN A 225 -1.24 10.96 -19.16
CA GLN A 225 -1.92 10.66 -20.43
C GLN A 225 -3.43 10.90 -20.41
N THR A 226 -4.03 11.19 -19.25
CA THR A 226 -5.48 11.37 -19.12
C THR A 226 -5.89 12.79 -19.54
N TYR A 227 -6.21 12.97 -20.83
CA TYR A 227 -6.70 14.23 -21.43
C TYR A 227 -8.12 14.64 -20.99
N SER A 228 -8.42 14.55 -19.69
CA SER A 228 -9.60 15.14 -19.07
C SER A 228 -9.25 16.56 -18.58
N PRO A 229 -10.10 17.58 -18.79
CA PRO A 229 -9.86 18.92 -18.24
C PRO A 229 -9.94 18.96 -16.69
N VAL A 230 -10.41 17.88 -16.07
CA VAL A 230 -10.45 17.70 -14.61
C VAL A 230 -9.77 16.37 -14.25
N PRO A 231 -8.81 16.35 -13.30
CA PRO A 231 -8.13 15.12 -12.90
C PRO A 231 -9.10 14.14 -12.26
N ILE A 232 -9.03 12.86 -12.67
CA ILE A 232 -9.86 11.78 -12.12
C ILE A 232 -9.37 11.44 -10.70
N PRO A 233 -10.24 11.42 -9.67
CA PRO A 233 -9.89 10.95 -8.34
C PRO A 233 -9.37 9.51 -8.34
N ALA A 234 -8.26 9.25 -7.64
CA ALA A 234 -7.60 7.95 -7.65
C ALA A 234 -8.51 6.79 -7.18
N ASP A 235 -9.42 7.05 -6.24
CA ASP A 235 -10.38 6.06 -5.73
C ASP A 235 -11.47 5.65 -6.74
N PHE A 236 -11.61 6.39 -7.84
CA PHE A 236 -12.52 6.06 -8.93
C PHE A 236 -11.85 5.19 -10.02
N CYS A 237 -10.53 5.03 -9.97
CA CYS A 237 -9.77 4.21 -10.90
C CYS A 237 -9.57 2.78 -10.35
N CYS A 238 -9.70 1.79 -11.22
CA CYS A 238 -9.39 0.40 -10.90
C CYS A 238 -7.87 0.21 -10.71
N PRO A 239 -7.39 -0.32 -9.58
CA PRO A 239 -5.96 -0.53 -9.37
C PRO A 239 -5.29 -1.52 -10.34
N LEU A 240 -6.07 -2.37 -11.04
CA LEU A 240 -5.57 -3.30 -12.05
C LEU A 240 -5.42 -2.68 -13.45
N SER A 241 -6.38 -1.87 -13.90
CA SER A 241 -6.36 -1.28 -15.25
C SER A 241 -5.86 0.17 -15.29
N LEU A 242 -5.78 0.84 -14.13
CA LEU A 242 -5.47 2.27 -13.98
C LEU A 242 -6.45 3.18 -14.74
N GLN A 243 -7.67 2.69 -14.97
CA GLN A 243 -8.75 3.39 -15.69
C GLN A 243 -9.98 3.55 -14.78
N LEU A 244 -10.82 4.54 -15.09
CA LEU A 244 -12.09 4.80 -14.41
C LEU A 244 -12.99 3.55 -14.37
N MET A 245 -13.53 3.21 -13.20
CA MET A 245 -14.40 2.03 -13.02
C MET A 245 -15.80 2.27 -13.59
N THR A 246 -16.31 1.30 -14.35
CA THR A 246 -17.66 1.27 -14.92
C THR A 246 -18.57 0.30 -14.16
N ASP A 247 -18.03 -0.83 -13.70
CA ASP A 247 -18.71 -1.77 -12.79
C ASP A 247 -17.82 -2.12 -11.57
N PRO A 248 -17.70 -1.20 -10.60
CA PRO A 248 -16.88 -1.41 -9.42
C PRO A 248 -17.42 -2.54 -8.53
N VAL A 249 -16.52 -3.42 -8.08
CA VAL A 249 -16.78 -4.54 -7.16
C VAL A 249 -15.75 -4.60 -6.04
N ILE A 250 -16.18 -5.01 -4.85
CA ILE A 250 -15.36 -5.24 -3.67
C ILE A 250 -14.95 -6.74 -3.61
N VAL A 251 -13.68 -7.00 -3.30
CA VAL A 251 -13.14 -8.33 -2.95
C VAL A 251 -13.03 -8.51 -1.43
N ALA A 252 -12.71 -9.71 -0.96
CA ALA A 252 -12.58 -10.04 0.47
C ALA A 252 -11.67 -9.11 1.30
N SER A 253 -10.66 -8.46 0.68
CA SER A 253 -9.77 -7.49 1.34
C SER A 253 -10.37 -6.08 1.49
N GLY A 254 -11.62 -5.85 1.07
CA GLY A 254 -12.29 -4.55 1.11
C GLY A 254 -11.87 -3.58 -0.01
N GLN A 255 -10.89 -3.92 -0.85
CA GLN A 255 -10.51 -3.09 -2.00
C GLN A 255 -11.52 -3.20 -3.14
N THR A 256 -11.74 -2.09 -3.86
CA THR A 256 -12.64 -2.01 -5.01
C THR A 256 -11.86 -2.06 -6.33
N TYR A 257 -12.38 -2.80 -7.31
CA TYR A 257 -11.82 -2.98 -8.65
C TYR A 257 -12.93 -2.97 -9.71
N GLU A 258 -12.59 -2.71 -10.97
CA GLU A 258 -13.48 -3.01 -12.10
C GLU A 258 -13.66 -4.53 -12.24
N ARG A 259 -14.91 -5.01 -12.31
CA ARG A 259 -15.28 -6.43 -12.27
C ARG A 259 -14.49 -7.28 -13.27
N VAL A 260 -14.36 -6.81 -14.50
CA VAL A 260 -13.74 -7.57 -15.60
C VAL A 260 -12.29 -7.93 -15.27
N PHE A 261 -11.51 -6.97 -14.76
CA PHE A 261 -10.08 -7.18 -14.48
C PHE A 261 -9.86 -8.07 -13.26
N ILE A 262 -10.62 -7.86 -12.17
CA ILE A 262 -10.46 -8.67 -10.96
C ILE A 262 -11.03 -10.09 -11.12
N LYS A 263 -12.05 -10.27 -11.99
CA LYS A 263 -12.52 -11.59 -12.38
C LYS A 263 -11.46 -12.34 -13.18
N ASN A 264 -10.85 -11.72 -14.19
CA ASN A 264 -9.74 -12.29 -14.95
C ASN A 264 -8.56 -12.68 -14.03
N TRP A 265 -8.19 -11.81 -13.08
CA TRP A 265 -7.16 -12.09 -12.08
C TRP A 265 -7.45 -13.37 -11.27
N ILE A 266 -8.69 -13.53 -10.78
CA ILE A 266 -9.10 -14.73 -10.03
C ILE A 266 -9.20 -15.96 -10.95
N GLU A 267 -9.62 -15.80 -12.20
CA GLU A 267 -9.70 -16.88 -13.20
C GLU A 267 -8.32 -17.41 -13.63
N LEU A 268 -7.28 -16.56 -13.56
CA LEU A 268 -5.88 -16.98 -13.64
C LEU A 268 -5.41 -17.78 -12.40
N GLY A 269 -6.24 -17.96 -11.38
CA GLY A 269 -5.89 -18.68 -10.15
C GLY A 269 -5.16 -17.83 -9.09
N LEU A 270 -5.08 -16.51 -9.27
CA LEU A 270 -4.43 -15.60 -8.33
C LEU A 270 -5.40 -15.25 -7.18
N THR A 271 -5.26 -15.96 -6.06
CA THR A 271 -6.11 -15.80 -4.87
C THR A 271 -5.64 -14.71 -3.90
N VAL A 272 -4.69 -13.86 -4.30
CA VAL A 272 -4.22 -12.70 -3.53
C VAL A 272 -4.80 -11.40 -4.05
N CYS A 273 -4.93 -10.39 -3.18
CA CYS A 273 -5.39 -9.05 -3.54
C CYS A 273 -4.28 -8.30 -4.30
N PRO A 274 -4.52 -7.80 -5.54
CA PRO A 274 -3.50 -7.10 -6.33
C PRO A 274 -2.84 -5.92 -5.61
N LYS A 275 -3.62 -5.12 -4.87
CA LYS A 275 -3.14 -3.90 -4.20
C LYS A 275 -2.58 -4.10 -2.80
N THR A 276 -3.08 -5.08 -2.03
CA THR A 276 -2.62 -5.31 -0.65
C THR A 276 -1.69 -6.52 -0.50
N ARG A 277 -1.51 -7.32 -1.56
CA ARG A 277 -0.77 -8.61 -1.61
C ARG A 277 -1.24 -9.68 -0.62
N GLN A 278 -2.29 -9.42 0.15
CA GLN A 278 -2.87 -10.36 1.11
C GLN A 278 -3.76 -11.41 0.41
N THR A 279 -3.69 -12.65 0.86
CA THR A 279 -4.59 -13.74 0.45
C THR A 279 -6.06 -13.37 0.70
N LEU A 280 -6.90 -13.55 -0.32
CA LEU A 280 -8.33 -13.32 -0.24
C LEU A 280 -9.01 -14.49 0.49
N ALA A 281 -9.74 -14.19 1.56
CA ALA A 281 -10.50 -15.20 2.30
C ALA A 281 -11.60 -15.90 1.47
N HIS A 282 -12.08 -15.24 0.41
CA HIS A 282 -12.99 -15.80 -0.58
C HIS A 282 -12.90 -15.05 -1.92
N THR A 283 -13.31 -15.70 -3.01
CA THR A 283 -13.31 -15.15 -4.38
C THR A 283 -14.59 -14.41 -4.78
N ASN A 284 -15.57 -14.29 -3.87
CA ASN A 284 -16.83 -13.59 -4.13
C ASN A 284 -16.61 -12.10 -4.46
N LEU A 285 -17.25 -11.62 -5.53
CA LEU A 285 -17.21 -10.22 -6.00
C LEU A 285 -18.51 -9.50 -5.66
N ILE A 286 -18.47 -8.58 -4.69
CA ILE A 286 -19.64 -7.84 -4.20
C ILE A 286 -19.78 -6.53 -4.99
N PRO A 287 -20.92 -6.24 -5.66
CA PRO A 287 -21.11 -4.97 -6.37
C PRO A 287 -21.01 -3.75 -5.45
N ASN A 288 -20.22 -2.73 -5.83
CA ASN A 288 -20.08 -1.50 -5.08
C ASN A 288 -20.94 -0.38 -5.68
N TYR A 289 -22.24 -0.43 -5.39
CA TYR A 289 -23.21 0.56 -5.89
C TYR A 289 -22.89 1.99 -5.44
N THR A 290 -22.30 2.17 -4.27
CA THR A 290 -21.90 3.49 -3.74
C THR A 290 -20.81 4.13 -4.61
N VAL A 291 -19.70 3.42 -4.87
CA VAL A 291 -18.65 3.93 -5.76
C VAL A 291 -19.17 4.11 -7.18
N LYS A 292 -20.05 3.22 -7.66
CA LYS A 292 -20.69 3.37 -8.98
C LYS A 292 -21.51 4.66 -9.11
N ALA A 293 -22.27 5.02 -8.07
CA ALA A 293 -23.05 6.25 -8.03
C ALA A 293 -22.16 7.51 -7.89
N LEU A 294 -21.10 7.46 -7.08
CA LEU A 294 -20.14 8.56 -6.95
C LEU A 294 -19.40 8.84 -8.28
N ILE A 295 -18.99 7.79 -8.98
CA ILE A 295 -18.37 7.90 -10.31
C ILE A 295 -19.35 8.50 -11.32
N ALA A 296 -20.60 8.02 -11.36
CA ALA A 296 -21.62 8.56 -12.27
C ALA A 296 -21.86 10.07 -12.04
N ASN A 297 -22.06 10.49 -10.79
CA ASN A 297 -22.25 11.89 -10.41
C ASN A 297 -21.02 12.76 -10.75
N TRP A 298 -19.80 12.25 -10.51
CA TRP A 298 -18.57 12.94 -10.90
C TRP A 298 -18.45 13.08 -12.42
N CYS A 299 -18.78 12.04 -13.19
CA CYS A 299 -18.79 12.08 -14.64
C CYS A 299 -19.79 13.11 -15.20
N GLU A 300 -21.02 13.13 -14.67
CA GLU A 300 -22.04 14.11 -15.02
C GLU A 300 -21.59 15.54 -14.71
N SER A 301 -21.09 15.77 -13.49
CA SER A 301 -20.62 17.09 -13.03
C SER A 301 -19.45 17.64 -13.85
N ASN A 302 -18.59 16.77 -14.40
CA ASN A 302 -17.37 17.15 -15.13
C ASN A 302 -17.45 16.93 -16.64
N ASN A 303 -18.63 16.59 -17.19
CA ASN A 303 -18.86 16.27 -18.60
C ASN A 303 -17.97 15.13 -19.15
N VAL A 304 -17.52 14.21 -18.29
CA VAL A 304 -16.70 13.06 -18.68
C VAL A 304 -17.61 11.91 -19.07
N LYS A 305 -17.52 11.44 -20.33
CA LYS A 305 -18.26 10.27 -20.78
C LYS A 305 -17.68 8.99 -20.16
N LEU A 306 -18.53 8.19 -19.53
CA LEU A 306 -18.15 6.86 -19.05
C LEU A 306 -17.66 5.99 -20.22
N PRO A 307 -16.55 5.23 -20.06
CA PRO A 307 -16.14 4.23 -21.03
C PRO A 307 -17.23 3.18 -21.28
N ASP A 308 -17.33 2.72 -22.52
CA ASP A 308 -18.18 1.58 -22.88
C ASP A 308 -17.60 0.29 -22.26
N PRO A 309 -18.36 -0.46 -21.44
CA PRO A 309 -17.83 -1.65 -20.75
C PRO A 309 -17.24 -2.69 -21.72
N VAL A 310 -17.73 -2.77 -22.96
CA VAL A 310 -17.24 -3.73 -23.96
C VAL A 310 -15.91 -3.29 -24.59
N LYS A 311 -15.58 -1.99 -24.58
CA LYS A 311 -14.30 -1.45 -25.09
C LYS A 311 -13.16 -1.48 -24.07
N SER A 312 -13.45 -1.78 -22.81
CA SER A 312 -12.45 -1.83 -21.73
C SER A 312 -11.34 -2.87 -21.98
N MET A 313 -11.63 -3.98 -22.67
CA MET A 313 -10.65 -5.02 -22.96
C MET A 313 -9.63 -4.65 -24.06
N SER A 314 -9.99 -3.79 -25.04
CA SER A 314 -9.12 -3.53 -26.20
C SER A 314 -8.01 -2.51 -25.94
N PHE A 315 -8.15 -1.65 -24.92
CA PHE A 315 -7.16 -0.62 -24.58
C PHE A 315 -6.00 -1.12 -23.70
N ASN A 316 -6.01 -2.38 -23.27
CA ASN A 316 -4.99 -2.92 -22.37
C ASN A 316 -3.69 -3.36 -23.07
N GLN A 317 -3.61 -3.30 -24.41
CA GLN A 317 -2.48 -3.86 -25.17
C GLN A 317 -1.30 -2.90 -25.42
N LEU A 318 -1.48 -1.58 -25.30
CA LEU A 318 -0.44 -0.61 -25.66
C LEU A 318 -0.37 0.54 -24.67
N SER A 319 0.56 0.45 -23.72
CA SER A 319 1.07 1.59 -22.95
C SER A 319 2.53 1.34 -22.58
N PRO A 320 3.46 1.47 -23.54
CA PRO A 320 4.88 1.39 -23.25
C PRO A 320 5.27 2.39 -22.16
N LEU A 321 6.29 2.08 -21.36
CA LEU A 321 6.96 3.06 -20.48
C LEU A 321 7.69 4.17 -21.27
N VAL A 322 7.70 4.05 -22.60
CA VAL A 322 8.33 4.95 -23.57
C VAL A 322 7.30 5.93 -24.15
N HIS A 323 7.38 7.19 -23.71
CA HIS A 323 7.26 8.43 -24.51
C HIS A 323 6.93 9.62 -23.59
N ALA A 324 7.98 10.31 -23.16
CA ALA A 324 7.88 11.63 -22.56
C ALA A 324 9.17 12.42 -22.87
N GLU A 325 9.34 12.89 -24.11
CA GLU A 325 10.38 13.86 -24.43
C GLU A 325 10.08 14.68 -25.70
N SER A 326 10.61 15.92 -25.72
CA SER A 326 10.44 16.96 -26.73
C SER A 326 9.04 17.57 -26.91
N ILE A 327 8.71 18.51 -26.01
CA ILE A 327 8.02 19.76 -26.42
C ILE A 327 9.05 20.87 -26.30
N THR A 328 9.65 21.27 -27.43
CA THR A 328 10.45 22.49 -27.52
C THR A 328 9.67 23.58 -28.25
N SER A 329 9.40 24.64 -27.49
CA SER A 329 8.97 26.00 -27.88
C SER A 329 8.65 26.31 -29.35
N ARG A 330 7.38 26.69 -29.62
CA ARG A 330 7.09 27.99 -30.26
C ARG A 330 5.65 28.49 -30.18
N GLU A 331 5.56 29.75 -29.76
CA GLU A 331 4.61 30.83 -30.14
C GLU A 331 3.07 30.67 -29.99
N LEU A 332 2.55 31.49 -29.08
CA LEU A 332 1.15 31.91 -28.94
C LEU A 332 0.69 32.73 -30.15
N VAL A 333 -0.24 32.22 -30.97
CA VAL A 333 -1.12 33.05 -31.83
C VAL A 333 -2.52 32.44 -31.92
N LEU A 334 -3.52 33.11 -31.31
CA LEU A 334 -4.92 33.04 -31.74
C LEU A 334 -5.06 33.95 -32.98
N PRO A 335 -5.85 33.59 -34.02
CA PRO A 335 -7.27 33.96 -33.95
C PRO A 335 -8.30 33.10 -34.73
N HIS A 336 -9.55 33.22 -34.27
CA HIS A 336 -10.83 33.33 -34.99
C HIS A 336 -11.07 32.74 -36.40
N SER A 337 -12.12 31.89 -36.44
CA SER A 337 -13.35 32.06 -37.25
C SER A 337 -13.37 31.90 -38.77
N ARG A 338 -14.32 31.04 -39.19
CA ARG A 338 -15.12 31.06 -40.44
C ARG A 338 -14.39 31.00 -41.79
N GLY A 339 -14.69 29.92 -42.52
CA GLY A 339 -15.27 30.07 -43.85
C GLY A 339 -14.61 29.29 -45.00
N SER A 340 -15.44 28.54 -45.71
CA SER A 340 -15.31 28.20 -47.13
C SER A 340 -14.22 27.20 -47.57
N GLN A 341 -14.69 26.05 -48.05
CA GLN A 341 -14.01 25.23 -49.06
C GLN A 341 -14.07 25.94 -50.46
N PRO A 342 -13.60 25.31 -51.55
CA PRO A 342 -12.20 25.14 -51.94
C PRO A 342 -11.95 25.68 -53.36
N ILE A 343 -10.77 25.47 -53.96
CA ILE A 343 -10.60 24.88 -55.32
C ILE A 343 -9.10 24.74 -55.68
N SER A 344 -8.85 23.75 -56.53
CA SER A 344 -7.56 23.21 -56.98
C SER A 344 -6.79 24.07 -58.00
N LEU A 345 -5.50 23.74 -58.19
CA LEU A 345 -4.76 23.49 -59.46
C LEU A 345 -3.27 23.30 -59.10
N VAL A 346 -2.37 22.61 -59.81
CA VAL A 346 -2.36 21.40 -60.66
C VAL A 346 -0.90 21.26 -61.15
N SER A 347 -0.35 20.04 -61.09
CA SER A 347 0.73 19.48 -61.94
C SER A 347 2.21 19.89 -61.88
N ASN A 348 3.00 18.84 -62.22
CA ASN A 348 4.27 18.77 -62.98
C ASN A 348 5.59 18.91 -62.21
N GLN A 349 6.45 17.88 -62.17
CA GLN A 349 7.24 17.22 -63.25
C GLN A 349 8.45 18.07 -63.70
N ALA A 350 9.65 17.54 -64.02
CA ALA A 350 10.20 16.17 -63.96
C ALA A 350 11.73 16.21 -64.28
N THR A 351 12.29 15.04 -64.61
CA THR A 351 13.58 14.75 -65.31
C THR A 351 14.85 14.67 -64.46
N GLY A 352 15.80 13.74 -64.70
CA GLY A 352 15.91 12.77 -65.82
C GLY A 352 16.66 11.46 -65.49
N SER A 353 16.68 10.55 -66.46
CA SER A 353 17.11 9.12 -66.46
C SER A 353 18.30 8.93 -67.46
N PRO A 354 18.58 7.77 -68.13
CA PRO A 354 18.18 6.35 -67.96
C PRO A 354 19.32 5.28 -68.14
N ASP A 355 19.03 4.00 -67.80
CA ASP A 355 19.43 2.73 -68.48
C ASP A 355 19.11 1.47 -67.61
N GLN A 356 19.06 0.19 -68.05
CA GLN A 356 18.70 -0.48 -69.33
C GLN A 356 18.41 -2.00 -69.08
N ASN A 357 17.97 -2.76 -70.11
CA ASN A 357 17.85 -4.24 -70.21
C ASN A 357 16.85 -5.00 -69.28
N MET A 358 16.32 -6.21 -69.62
CA MET A 358 15.67 -6.79 -70.83
C MET A 358 15.18 -8.24 -70.53
N ILE A 359 14.14 -8.74 -71.25
CA ILE A 359 13.71 -10.19 -71.38
C ILE A 359 13.04 -10.86 -70.13
N SER A 360 12.00 -11.73 -70.15
CA SER A 360 10.89 -12.09 -71.08
C SER A 360 9.87 -13.06 -70.39
N SER A 361 8.59 -13.11 -70.85
CA SER A 361 7.62 -14.27 -70.94
C SER A 361 7.46 -15.34 -69.81
N SER A 362 6.29 -15.94 -69.48
CA SER A 362 4.94 -15.97 -70.10
C SER A 362 3.91 -16.79 -69.28
N GLY A 363 2.61 -16.40 -69.31
CA GLY A 363 1.43 -17.30 -69.31
C GLY A 363 1.00 -17.97 -67.98
N ILE A 364 -0.26 -18.39 -67.73
CA ILE A 364 -1.50 -18.49 -68.54
C ILE A 364 -2.75 -18.23 -67.63
N HIS A 365 -3.85 -17.68 -68.17
CA HIS A 365 -5.16 -17.50 -67.50
C HIS A 365 -5.89 -18.87 -67.24
N ARG A 366 -7.02 -19.03 -66.54
CA ARG A 366 -8.34 -18.40 -66.80
C ARG A 366 -9.47 -19.03 -65.94
N GLU A 367 -10.52 -18.25 -65.63
CA GLU A 367 -11.95 -18.59 -65.35
C GLU A 367 -12.30 -19.72 -64.35
N GLY A 368 -13.39 -19.72 -63.57
CA GLY A 368 -14.63 -18.91 -63.51
C GLY A 368 -15.76 -19.81 -62.95
N SER A 369 -17.00 -19.39 -62.60
CA SER A 369 -17.64 -18.08 -62.40
C SER A 369 -19.04 -18.26 -61.78
N SER A 370 -19.46 -17.38 -60.86
CA SER A 370 -20.86 -16.87 -60.70
C SER A 370 -21.99 -17.85 -60.30
N PRO A 371 -23.22 -17.40 -59.93
CA PRO A 371 -23.83 -16.05 -60.00
C PRO A 371 -24.36 -15.52 -58.61
N LEU A 372 -25.14 -14.43 -58.43
CA LEU A 372 -25.90 -13.52 -59.33
C LEU A 372 -25.92 -12.04 -58.82
N HIS A 373 -27.08 -11.38 -58.77
CA HIS A 373 -27.37 -9.93 -58.53
C HIS A 373 -28.58 -9.79 -57.53
N SER A 374 -29.05 -8.64 -57.00
CA SER A 374 -28.85 -7.18 -57.24
C SER A 374 -29.38 -6.28 -56.10
N LEU A 375 -28.73 -5.11 -55.88
CA LEU A 375 -29.20 -3.76 -55.45
C LEU A 375 -30.57 -3.54 -54.74
N SER A 376 -30.61 -2.77 -53.64
CA SER A 376 -31.05 -1.33 -53.61
C SER A 376 -31.15 -0.74 -52.16
N THR A 377 -31.65 0.50 -52.01
CA THR A 377 -31.36 1.49 -50.94
C THR A 377 -32.48 1.80 -49.91
N SER A 378 -32.10 2.65 -48.93
CA SER A 378 -32.83 3.81 -48.33
C SER A 378 -33.82 3.68 -47.14
N GLU A 379 -33.42 4.35 -46.05
CA GLU A 379 -34.13 5.30 -45.15
C GLU A 379 -35.45 5.01 -44.38
N SER A 380 -35.36 5.30 -43.07
CA SER A 380 -36.26 6.11 -42.23
C SER A 380 -37.44 5.50 -41.42
N SER A 381 -37.49 5.96 -40.15
CA SER A 381 -38.66 6.38 -39.36
C SER A 381 -39.79 5.42 -38.93
N LEU A 382 -39.76 5.10 -37.63
CA LEU A 382 -40.87 5.17 -36.64
C LEU A 382 -42.33 5.01 -37.11
N SER A 383 -43.03 4.00 -36.57
CA SER A 383 -44.09 4.17 -35.53
C SER A 383 -44.99 2.93 -35.37
N GLY A 384 -45.69 2.81 -34.23
CA GLY A 384 -47.03 2.19 -34.20
C GLY A 384 -47.23 0.80 -33.56
N ILE A 385 -47.50 0.80 -32.25
CA ILE A 385 -48.76 0.29 -31.65
C ILE A 385 -49.17 -1.21 -31.82
N VAL A 386 -49.22 -1.91 -30.66
CA VAL A 386 -50.12 -3.05 -30.30
C VAL A 386 -49.97 -4.36 -31.11
N GLY A 387 -50.01 -5.57 -30.54
CA GLY A 387 -50.24 -6.00 -29.16
C GLY A 387 -51.13 -7.26 -29.12
N ASN A 388 -50.91 -8.14 -28.14
CA ASN A 388 -51.53 -9.48 -27.96
C ASN A 388 -51.15 -10.53 -29.03
N GLY A 389 -50.98 -11.82 -28.70
CA GLY A 389 -50.99 -12.47 -27.38
C GLY A 389 -51.12 -13.99 -27.49
N GLN A 390 -50.86 -14.71 -26.39
CA GLN A 390 -51.04 -16.17 -26.20
C GLN A 390 -50.11 -17.07 -27.05
N GLY A 391 -49.56 -18.19 -26.58
CA GLY A 391 -49.53 -18.74 -25.22
C GLY A 391 -49.33 -20.27 -25.24
N LEU A 392 -48.40 -20.79 -24.42
CA LEU A 392 -48.20 -22.23 -24.07
C LEU A 392 -47.84 -23.16 -25.28
N ASP A 393 -47.10 -24.27 -25.15
CA ASP A 393 -46.90 -25.15 -24.00
C ASP A 393 -45.58 -25.97 -24.06
N ILE A 394 -45.31 -26.79 -23.03
CA ILE A 394 -44.07 -27.54 -22.81
C ILE A 394 -44.21 -29.05 -23.14
N ALA A 395 -43.28 -29.62 -23.94
CA ALA A 395 -42.82 -31.02 -23.85
C ALA A 395 -41.53 -31.21 -24.71
N ARG A 396 -40.34 -31.34 -24.11
CA ARG A 396 -39.63 -32.59 -23.74
C ARG A 396 -39.00 -33.41 -24.89
N ILE A 397 -37.66 -33.43 -24.85
CA ILE A 397 -36.75 -34.57 -25.08
C ILE A 397 -36.72 -35.21 -26.48
N SER A 398 -35.58 -35.08 -27.15
CA SER A 398 -34.83 -36.26 -27.62
C SER A 398 -33.33 -35.96 -27.78
N GLN A 399 -32.51 -36.97 -27.49
CA GLN A 399 -31.05 -37.00 -27.66
C GLN A 399 -30.67 -37.58 -29.04
N MET A 400 -29.41 -38.01 -29.20
CA MET A 400 -28.75 -38.66 -30.36
C MET A 400 -28.17 -37.65 -31.38
N SER A 401 -26.96 -37.81 -31.92
CA SER A 401 -25.84 -38.79 -31.72
C SER A 401 -24.52 -38.05 -32.08
N SER A 402 -23.29 -38.58 -32.08
CA SER A 402 -22.72 -39.94 -32.06
C SER A 402 -21.27 -39.83 -31.52
N GLU A 403 -20.78 -40.73 -30.65
CA GLU A 403 -19.92 -41.89 -30.98
C GLU A 403 -18.56 -41.53 -31.61
N GLU A 404 -17.41 -42.14 -31.33
CA GLU A 404 -16.86 -43.03 -30.29
C GLU A 404 -15.49 -43.46 -30.86
N ARG A 405 -14.43 -43.59 -30.06
CA ARG A 405 -13.46 -44.69 -30.24
C ARG A 405 -12.56 -44.90 -29.04
N SER A 406 -12.56 -46.15 -28.55
CA SER A 406 -11.68 -46.66 -27.50
C SER A 406 -10.85 -47.82 -28.04
N THR A 407 -9.58 -47.91 -27.67
CA THR A 407 -8.81 -49.18 -27.64
C THR A 407 -7.78 -49.15 -26.51
N SER A 408 -7.59 -50.30 -25.87
CA SER A 408 -6.89 -50.54 -24.60
C SER A 408 -5.46 -51.10 -24.75
N LEU A 409 -4.64 -51.05 -23.68
CA LEU A 409 -4.10 -52.25 -22.98
C LEU A 409 -2.99 -51.97 -21.93
N MET A 410 -3.02 -52.78 -20.84
CA MET A 410 -2.01 -53.00 -19.76
C MET A 410 -1.67 -51.78 -18.87
N GLY A 411 -1.47 -51.86 -17.54
CA GLY A 411 -1.23 -52.95 -16.56
C GLY A 411 -0.01 -52.54 -15.69
N SER A 412 0.13 -52.75 -14.38
CA SER A 412 -0.65 -53.46 -13.32
C SER A 412 -0.18 -52.95 -11.92
N GLU A 413 -0.81 -53.42 -10.82
CA GLU A 413 -0.24 -53.51 -9.44
C GLU A 413 0.03 -52.20 -8.63
N GLU A 414 -0.14 -52.13 -7.29
CA GLU A 414 -0.91 -52.94 -6.32
C GLU A 414 -1.07 -52.19 -4.96
N ARG A 415 -2.02 -52.65 -4.11
CA ARG A 415 -2.17 -52.43 -2.63
C ARG A 415 -2.66 -51.09 -2.06
N SER A 416 -3.35 -51.04 -0.90
CA SER A 416 -4.39 -51.92 -0.33
C SER A 416 -4.93 -51.34 1.00
N ILE A 417 -6.26 -51.26 1.12
CA ILE A 417 -7.06 -51.62 2.33
C ILE A 417 -6.69 -50.97 3.68
N ASN A 418 -7.58 -50.11 4.19
CA ASN A 418 -8.40 -50.51 5.35
C ASN A 418 -9.66 -49.65 5.53
N SER A 419 -10.75 -50.33 5.91
CA SER A 419 -12.08 -49.80 6.16
C SER A 419 -12.47 -50.02 7.62
N GLU A 420 -13.24 -49.11 8.23
CA GLU A 420 -14.13 -49.51 9.33
C GLU A 420 -15.43 -48.68 9.28
N GLU A 421 -16.54 -49.36 8.96
CA GLU A 421 -17.89 -48.85 9.22
C GLU A 421 -18.24 -49.07 10.70
N ARG A 422 -19.20 -48.29 11.23
CA ARG A 422 -20.10 -48.82 12.27
C ARG A 422 -21.50 -48.24 12.15
N ASN A 423 -22.48 -49.14 12.25
CA ASN A 423 -23.89 -48.95 11.91
C ASN A 423 -24.81 -48.77 13.14
N LEU A 424 -26.11 -48.60 12.84
CA LEU A 424 -27.31 -48.91 13.65
C LEU A 424 -27.99 -47.81 14.51
N ASP A 425 -28.90 -47.11 13.83
CA ASP A 425 -30.37 -47.26 13.95
C ASP A 425 -31.21 -46.88 15.19
N SER A 426 -32.37 -46.31 14.84
CA SER A 426 -33.74 -46.51 15.38
C SER A 426 -34.34 -45.42 16.31
N VAL A 427 -35.65 -45.09 16.26
CA VAL A 427 -36.74 -45.23 15.26
C VAL A 427 -37.91 -44.29 15.68
N HIS A 428 -38.64 -43.68 14.73
CA HIS A 428 -40.12 -43.40 14.71
C HIS A 428 -40.58 -42.13 13.94
N HIS A 429 -40.98 -42.35 12.69
CA HIS A 429 -42.26 -41.97 12.04
C HIS A 429 -42.96 -40.59 12.17
N CYS A 430 -43.20 -40.00 10.98
CA CYS A 430 -44.50 -39.48 10.46
C CYS A 430 -45.19 -38.25 11.11
N SER A 431 -45.94 -37.40 10.38
CA SER A 431 -46.20 -37.28 8.94
C SER A 431 -46.95 -35.98 8.59
N ALA A 432 -46.73 -35.49 7.35
CA ALA A 432 -47.68 -34.80 6.45
C ALA A 432 -48.60 -33.67 6.96
N SER A 433 -48.47 -32.50 6.33
CA SER A 433 -49.49 -31.45 6.21
C SER A 433 -50.73 -31.94 5.44
N PRO A 434 -51.84 -31.17 5.51
CA PRO A 434 -52.44 -30.72 4.25
C PRO A 434 -52.79 -29.21 4.24
N SER A 435 -53.42 -28.77 3.16
CA SER A 435 -53.37 -27.41 2.62
C SER A 435 -54.71 -26.65 2.60
N ARG A 436 -54.60 -25.35 2.26
CA ARG A 436 -55.51 -24.51 1.44
C ARG A 436 -56.66 -23.72 2.08
N ARG A 437 -56.67 -22.42 1.72
CA ARG A 437 -57.80 -21.56 1.29
C ARG A 437 -58.87 -21.22 2.35
N GLU A 438 -59.63 -20.13 2.25
CA GLU A 438 -59.57 -18.82 1.54
C GLU A 438 -60.62 -17.93 2.26
N VAL A 439 -60.64 -16.62 1.99
CA VAL A 439 -61.82 -15.70 1.94
C VAL A 439 -61.46 -14.32 2.49
N SER A 440 -61.71 -13.33 1.65
CA SER A 440 -61.64 -11.88 1.89
C SER A 440 -63.00 -11.32 2.29
N THR A 441 -63.02 -10.18 2.98
CA THR A 441 -64.20 -9.28 3.02
C THR A 441 -63.75 -7.82 3.14
N ASP A 442 -63.92 -7.07 2.06
CA ASP A 442 -63.97 -5.61 2.09
C ASP A 442 -65.42 -5.16 2.40
N VAL A 443 -65.57 -4.11 3.19
CA VAL A 443 -66.77 -3.24 3.18
C VAL A 443 -66.30 -1.79 3.23
N ARG A 444 -66.98 -0.92 2.48
CA ARG A 444 -66.58 0.44 2.12
C ARG A 444 -67.65 1.45 2.59
N ALA A 445 -67.22 2.71 2.75
CA ALA A 445 -67.95 3.96 2.44
C ALA A 445 -68.32 4.94 3.58
N ASP A 446 -68.10 6.22 3.23
CA ASP A 446 -68.78 7.48 3.59
C ASP A 446 -68.71 8.11 5.00
N GLY A 447 -68.64 9.45 5.06
CA GLY A 447 -68.79 10.21 6.32
C GLY A 447 -68.26 11.65 6.44
N LEU A 448 -68.43 12.48 5.42
CA LEU A 448 -68.24 13.95 5.35
C LEU A 448 -68.40 14.85 6.63
N LEU A 449 -67.73 16.04 6.57
CA LEU A 449 -67.97 17.33 7.28
C LEU A 449 -67.43 17.59 8.72
N SER A 450 -66.54 18.58 8.87
CA SER A 450 -66.92 19.97 9.26
C SER A 450 -65.72 20.97 9.25
N GLN A 451 -66.01 22.26 9.07
CA GLN A 451 -65.05 23.38 8.95
C GLN A 451 -64.99 24.29 10.21
N ASN A 452 -64.02 25.22 10.21
CA ASN A 452 -63.92 26.47 10.99
C ASN A 452 -63.40 26.33 12.44
N HIS A 453 -62.62 27.25 13.02
CA HIS A 453 -62.57 28.73 12.85
C HIS A 453 -61.16 29.37 12.92
N ASN A 454 -61.13 30.71 12.74
CA ASN A 454 -59.99 31.60 12.47
C ASN A 454 -59.39 32.33 13.69
N ARG A 455 -58.13 32.83 13.53
CA ARG A 455 -57.52 34.03 14.19
C ARG A 455 -57.36 33.98 15.73
N SER A 456 -56.43 34.69 16.39
CA SER A 456 -55.80 36.00 16.10
C SER A 456 -54.48 36.19 16.89
N ALA A 457 -53.76 37.27 16.61
CA ALA A 457 -52.47 37.64 17.25
C ALA A 457 -52.61 38.63 18.43
N SER A 458 -51.60 38.66 19.32
CA SER A 458 -50.99 39.82 20.05
C SER A 458 -50.04 39.26 21.15
N ALA A 459 -48.82 39.71 21.47
CA ALA A 459 -48.06 40.98 21.37
C ALA A 459 -47.93 41.75 22.71
N SER A 460 -46.71 42.28 22.98
CA SER A 460 -46.24 43.00 24.21
C SER A 460 -45.98 42.11 25.44
N GLY A 461 -45.06 42.40 26.40
CA GLY A 461 -44.07 43.48 26.59
C GLY A 461 -43.64 43.56 28.09
N ALA A 462 -42.60 44.28 28.56
CA ALA A 462 -41.44 44.91 27.92
C ALA A 462 -40.41 45.44 28.98
N VAL A 463 -39.12 45.62 28.62
CA VAL A 463 -38.09 46.51 29.23
C VAL A 463 -37.48 46.19 30.62
N GLY A 464 -36.13 46.28 30.69
CA GLY A 464 -35.33 46.51 31.91
C GLY A 464 -33.88 46.93 31.56
N HIS A 465 -33.51 48.20 31.77
CA HIS A 465 -32.23 48.78 31.34
C HIS A 465 -31.11 48.69 32.40
N ALA A 466 -29.93 48.24 31.95
CA ALA A 466 -28.59 48.88 32.02
C ALA A 466 -28.07 49.61 33.29
N ALA A 467 -26.83 49.27 33.67
CA ALA A 467 -25.80 50.23 34.14
C ALA A 467 -24.37 49.64 34.03
N PHE A 468 -23.44 50.39 33.44
CA PHE A 468 -21.98 50.23 33.62
C PHE A 468 -21.54 50.95 34.92
N PRO A 469 -20.30 50.74 35.39
CA PRO A 469 -19.34 51.85 35.18
C PRO A 469 -17.98 51.41 34.64
N GLN A 470 -17.19 52.41 34.22
CA GLN A 470 -15.92 52.26 33.51
C GLN A 470 -14.88 53.22 34.13
N GLY A 471 -13.61 52.80 34.18
CA GLY A 471 -12.45 53.71 34.27
C GLY A 471 -11.74 53.80 35.62
N ALA A 472 -10.44 53.49 35.62
CA ALA A 472 -9.38 54.51 35.74
C ALA A 472 -7.98 53.93 35.44
N SER A 473 -7.11 54.80 34.92
CA SER A 473 -5.71 54.57 34.55
C SER A 473 -4.73 54.52 35.74
N GLY A 474 -3.59 53.84 35.58
CA GLY A 474 -2.41 53.95 36.46
C GLY A 474 -1.20 53.23 35.86
N ALA A 475 0.02 53.75 36.04
CA ALA A 475 1.21 53.32 35.31
C ALA A 475 2.41 52.97 36.22
N THR A 476 3.37 52.25 35.63
CA THR A 476 4.83 52.19 35.95
C THR A 476 5.35 51.68 37.31
N ASN A 477 6.32 50.76 37.18
CA ASN A 477 7.57 50.58 37.92
C ASN A 477 7.68 49.88 39.29
N GLU A 478 8.75 49.07 39.34
CA GLU A 478 9.71 48.83 40.44
C GLU A 478 9.37 47.86 41.61
N SER A 479 9.88 46.63 41.44
CA SER A 479 10.93 45.95 42.24
C SER A 479 11.03 46.10 43.77
N SER A 480 11.54 45.01 44.37
CA SER A 480 12.08 44.87 45.74
C SER A 480 11.00 44.87 46.84
N GLU A 481 11.11 44.19 47.98
CA GLU A 481 11.83 43.00 48.47
C GLU A 481 11.54 43.01 49.99
N PHE A 482 11.32 41.85 50.62
CA PHE A 482 11.30 41.66 52.09
C PHE A 482 10.28 42.49 52.93
N SER A 483 9.80 42.04 54.09
CA SER A 483 9.58 40.68 54.63
C SER A 483 8.79 40.81 55.95
N ASN A 484 8.30 39.68 56.48
CA ASN A 484 7.99 39.45 57.90
C ASN A 484 6.74 40.20 58.48
N HIS A 485 6.01 39.68 59.49
CA HIS A 485 6.31 38.54 60.37
C HIS A 485 5.10 37.92 61.11
N LEU A 486 5.40 36.82 61.83
CA LEU A 486 4.61 36.06 62.83
C LEU A 486 3.37 35.32 62.26
N MET A 487 2.93 34.15 62.76
CA MET A 487 3.42 33.16 63.76
C MET A 487 2.73 31.79 63.41
N SER A 488 2.92 30.61 64.03
CA SER A 488 3.65 30.15 65.23
C SER A 488 4.02 28.65 65.11
N TYR A 489 5.29 28.30 65.41
CA TYR A 489 5.81 27.21 66.32
C TYR A 489 5.20 25.78 66.33
N SER A 490 5.93 24.65 66.49
CA SER A 490 7.38 24.29 66.66
C SER A 490 7.60 22.81 66.22
N SER A 491 8.70 22.41 65.55
CA SER A 491 10.01 21.91 66.06
C SER A 491 10.04 20.39 66.41
N ASP A 492 11.12 19.58 66.31
CA ASP A 492 12.58 19.81 66.17
C ASP A 492 13.35 18.66 65.44
N THR A 493 14.48 19.00 64.78
CA THR A 493 15.79 18.27 64.57
C THR A 493 15.83 16.73 64.34
N SER A 494 16.68 16.07 63.53
CA SER A 494 17.92 16.33 62.75
C SER A 494 18.16 15.12 61.78
N GLY A 495 19.22 14.92 60.98
CA GLY A 495 20.46 15.68 60.65
C GLY A 495 21.61 14.74 60.18
N GLU A 496 22.47 15.18 59.25
CA GLU A 496 23.71 14.51 58.72
C GLU A 496 23.57 13.14 57.99
N VAL A 497 24.57 12.59 57.25
CA VAL A 497 25.41 13.07 56.11
C VAL A 497 26.26 11.86 55.58
N LYS A 498 26.65 11.87 54.28
CA LYS A 498 27.76 11.10 53.63
C LYS A 498 27.64 9.60 53.23
N SER A 499 27.71 9.40 51.90
CA SER A 499 28.62 8.54 51.08
C SER A 499 28.77 7.01 51.27
N GLU A 500 28.74 6.33 50.11
CA GLU A 500 29.47 5.12 49.63
C GLU A 500 30.51 4.44 50.56
N PRO A 501 30.64 3.10 50.47
CA PRO A 501 31.64 2.53 49.55
C PRO A 501 31.21 1.29 48.73
N GLN A 502 32.08 0.92 47.79
CA GLN A 502 31.93 -0.15 46.81
C GLN A 502 32.16 -1.58 47.36
N ALA A 503 31.76 -2.55 46.53
CA ALA A 503 32.53 -3.74 46.12
C ALA A 503 32.22 -5.15 46.69
N SER A 504 32.14 -6.08 45.72
CA SER A 504 32.65 -7.47 45.71
C SER A 504 31.94 -8.61 46.46
N SER A 505 31.16 -9.36 45.66
CA SER A 505 31.50 -10.75 45.23
C SER A 505 30.94 -11.99 45.97
N ILE A 506 30.89 -13.11 45.21
CA ILE A 506 30.67 -14.53 45.61
C ILE A 506 29.20 -14.85 45.96
N LEU A 507 28.37 -15.48 45.10
CA LEU A 507 28.37 -16.79 44.41
C LEU A 507 27.63 -17.91 45.17
N HIS A 508 26.77 -18.64 44.43
CA HIS A 508 26.27 -20.01 44.71
C HIS A 508 25.36 -20.23 45.95
N THR A 509 24.34 -21.10 45.98
CA THR A 509 23.46 -21.77 44.98
C THR A 509 22.26 -22.41 45.73
N THR A 510 21.13 -22.68 45.04
CA THR A 510 20.15 -23.78 45.23
C THR A 510 19.89 -24.38 46.65
N HIS A 511 18.67 -24.68 47.11
CA HIS A 511 17.71 -25.59 46.44
C HIS A 511 16.40 -25.75 47.27
N ARG A 512 15.28 -26.02 46.56
CA ARG A 512 14.11 -26.85 46.95
C ARG A 512 13.25 -26.53 48.20
N GLU A 513 12.03 -26.09 47.87
CA GLU A 513 10.70 -26.44 48.42
C GLU A 513 10.52 -27.90 48.91
N PRO A 514 9.51 -28.20 49.78
CA PRO A 514 8.13 -28.41 49.28
C PRO A 514 6.92 -27.98 50.17
N GLU A 515 5.83 -27.64 49.47
CA GLU A 515 4.40 -27.98 49.72
C GLU A 515 3.62 -27.46 50.97
N PHE A 516 2.90 -26.34 50.78
CA PHE A 516 1.42 -26.14 50.80
C PHE A 516 0.46 -26.97 51.72
N PRO A 517 -0.83 -26.54 51.94
CA PRO A 517 -1.48 -25.23 51.68
C PRO A 517 -2.40 -24.70 52.82
N SER A 518 -2.80 -23.42 52.74
CA SER A 518 -4.20 -23.04 53.02
C SER A 518 -4.61 -21.77 52.26
N ARG A 519 -5.91 -21.65 51.96
CA ARG A 519 -6.48 -20.67 51.01
C ARG A 519 -6.91 -19.38 51.73
N LEU A 520 -6.80 -18.25 51.04
CA LEU A 520 -7.89 -17.26 50.93
C LEU A 520 -7.71 -16.40 49.67
N VAL A 521 -8.82 -15.82 49.20
CA VAL A 521 -8.96 -15.23 47.86
C VAL A 521 -8.82 -13.71 47.93
N ASP A 522 -8.01 -13.12 47.06
CA ASP A 522 -8.17 -11.72 46.66
C ASP A 522 -7.75 -11.48 45.20
N THR A 523 -8.57 -10.73 44.48
CA THR A 523 -8.51 -10.56 43.02
C THR A 523 -7.58 -9.41 42.62
N ARG A 524 -6.37 -9.72 42.14
CA ARG A 524 -5.46 -8.72 41.57
C ARG A 524 -5.84 -8.38 40.13
N SER A 525 -6.22 -7.11 39.91
CA SER A 525 -6.19 -6.49 38.59
C SER A 525 -4.75 -6.33 38.10
N ARG A 526 -4.39 -6.97 36.97
CA ARG A 526 -3.15 -6.68 36.25
C ARG A 526 -3.26 -7.07 34.76
N SER A 527 -3.48 -6.06 33.91
CA SER A 527 -3.30 -6.15 32.46
C SER A 527 -2.64 -4.87 31.92
N GLN A 528 -1.37 -4.68 32.28
CA GLN A 528 -0.45 -3.78 31.57
C GLN A 528 0.62 -4.64 30.89
N THR A 529 0.43 -4.97 29.63
CA THR A 529 1.47 -5.57 28.78
C THR A 529 2.22 -4.46 28.05
N ILE A 530 3.27 -4.00 28.71
CA ILE A 530 4.27 -3.08 28.16
C ILE A 530 5.11 -3.85 27.12
N TRP A 531 5.24 -3.33 25.91
CA TRP A 531 6.20 -3.83 24.92
C TRP A 531 7.63 -3.50 25.37
N ARG A 532 8.27 -4.40 26.11
CA ARG A 532 9.74 -4.47 26.20
C ARG A 532 10.24 -5.57 25.27
N ARG A 533 11.09 -5.22 24.31
CA ARG A 533 11.94 -6.20 23.62
C ARG A 533 13.00 -6.71 24.60
N PRO A 534 13.42 -7.99 24.54
CA PRO A 534 14.58 -8.46 25.29
C PRO A 534 15.86 -7.76 24.81
N SER A 535 16.77 -7.46 25.73
CA SER A 535 18.14 -7.06 25.42
C SER A 535 19.06 -8.08 26.06
N ASP A 536 19.61 -9.00 25.26
CA ASP A 536 20.69 -9.87 25.70
C ASP A 536 22.03 -9.40 25.16
N ARG A 537 22.95 -9.15 26.08
CA ARG A 537 24.35 -8.88 25.80
C ARG A 537 25.08 -10.21 25.58
N LEU A 538 25.54 -10.45 24.35
CA LEU A 538 26.66 -11.36 24.10
C LEU A 538 27.77 -10.59 23.39
N VAL A 539 28.99 -10.76 23.90
CA VAL A 539 30.18 -9.99 23.49
C VAL A 539 30.66 -10.45 22.11
N PRO A 540 31.03 -9.55 21.17
CA PRO A 540 31.48 -9.95 19.84
C PRO A 540 32.82 -10.68 19.90
N ARG A 541 32.92 -11.80 19.18
CA ARG A 541 34.22 -12.38 18.81
C ARG A 541 34.66 -11.76 17.48
N ILE A 542 35.83 -11.13 17.48
CA ILE A 542 36.34 -10.36 16.34
C ILE A 542 36.61 -11.28 15.14
N VAL A 543 35.95 -11.00 14.02
CA VAL A 543 36.46 -11.26 12.66
C VAL A 543 36.28 -9.97 11.88
N SER A 544 37.39 -9.34 11.50
CA SER A 544 37.40 -8.00 10.89
C SER A 544 37.42 -8.08 9.36
N SER A 545 36.40 -7.53 8.70
CA SER A 545 36.50 -7.18 7.26
C SER A 545 35.57 -6.05 6.79
N SER A 546 34.33 -5.90 7.28
CA SER A 546 33.39 -4.89 6.74
C SER A 546 33.42 -3.50 7.40
N ALA A 547 34.15 -3.31 8.51
CA ALA A 547 34.08 -2.07 9.30
C ALA A 547 34.85 -0.86 8.70
N ILE A 548 35.39 -0.99 7.48
CA ILE A 548 36.25 0.03 6.85
C ILE A 548 35.47 0.88 5.84
N GLU A 549 34.64 0.25 4.99
CA GLU A 549 33.86 0.96 3.97
C GLU A 549 32.72 1.77 4.60
N THR A 550 31.91 1.18 5.48
CA THR A 550 30.82 1.90 6.18
C THR A 550 31.33 3.06 7.03
N ARG A 551 32.61 3.05 7.45
CA ARG A 551 33.26 4.17 8.14
C ARG A 551 33.70 5.29 7.20
N ALA A 552 34.07 4.97 5.96
CA ALA A 552 34.50 5.98 4.99
C ALA A 552 33.32 6.88 4.58
N ASP A 553 32.16 6.27 4.28
CA ASP A 553 30.95 7.01 3.91
C ASP A 553 30.40 7.80 5.10
N LEU A 554 30.40 7.20 6.30
CA LEU A 554 30.00 7.92 7.52
C LEU A 554 30.92 9.12 7.78
N ALA A 555 32.25 8.96 7.65
CA ALA A 555 33.19 10.07 7.84
C ALA A 555 33.00 11.20 6.81
N GLY A 556 32.59 10.87 5.58
CA GLY A 556 32.17 11.85 4.57
C GLY A 556 30.97 12.66 5.04
N ILE A 557 29.92 11.98 5.52
CA ILE A 557 28.71 12.64 6.05
C ILE A 557 28.97 13.40 7.36
N GLU A 558 29.80 12.88 8.26
CA GLU A 558 30.24 13.60 9.47
C GLU A 558 30.94 14.91 9.10
N THR A 559 31.82 14.89 8.09
CA THR A 559 32.51 16.09 7.58
C THR A 559 31.55 17.08 6.92
N GLU A 560 30.59 16.60 6.12
CA GLU A 560 29.56 17.45 5.51
C GLU A 560 28.68 18.10 6.59
N VAL A 561 28.16 17.30 7.53
CA VAL A 561 27.32 17.77 8.63
C VAL A 561 28.07 18.76 9.52
N GLN A 562 29.35 18.53 9.82
CA GLN A 562 30.17 19.48 10.57
C GLN A 562 30.25 20.82 9.84
N LYS A 563 30.50 20.82 8.52
CA LYS A 563 30.51 22.04 7.72
C LYS A 563 29.14 22.73 7.74
N LEU A 564 28.05 21.98 7.53
CA LEU A 564 26.70 22.54 7.54
C LEU A 564 26.34 23.17 8.89
N VAL A 565 26.81 22.60 10.01
CA VAL A 565 26.66 23.14 11.36
C VAL A 565 27.43 24.46 11.55
N GLU A 566 28.60 24.64 10.95
CA GLU A 566 29.28 25.94 10.92
C GLU A 566 28.56 26.93 9.99
N ASP A 567 28.08 26.48 8.83
CA ASP A 567 27.31 27.31 7.88
C ASP A 567 25.99 27.83 8.52
N LEU A 568 25.34 27.07 9.42
CA LEU A 568 24.20 27.54 10.22
C LEU A 568 24.53 28.72 11.15
N LYS A 569 25.80 28.85 11.60
CA LYS A 569 26.24 29.96 12.47
C LYS A 569 26.61 31.22 11.68
N SER A 570 26.62 31.14 10.35
CA SER A 570 26.91 32.28 9.47
C SER A 570 25.89 33.42 9.68
N THR A 571 26.35 34.66 9.53
CA THR A 571 25.48 35.85 9.50
C THR A 571 24.79 36.04 8.14
N SER A 572 25.16 35.24 7.13
CA SER A 572 24.55 35.26 5.81
C SER A 572 23.27 34.42 5.79
N VAL A 573 22.13 35.07 5.57
CA VAL A 573 20.82 34.42 5.45
C VAL A 573 20.82 33.37 4.33
N ASP A 574 21.51 33.63 3.22
CA ASP A 574 21.59 32.68 2.11
C ASP A 574 22.38 31.42 2.49
N THR A 575 23.49 31.59 3.21
CA THR A 575 24.29 30.46 3.73
C THR A 575 23.50 29.63 4.75
N GLN A 576 22.77 30.28 5.67
CA GLN A 576 21.89 29.61 6.61
C GLN A 576 20.76 28.86 5.91
N ARG A 577 20.16 29.44 4.86
CA ARG A 577 19.07 28.82 4.09
C ARG A 577 19.54 27.56 3.38
N ASP A 578 20.67 27.63 2.67
CA ASP A 578 21.27 26.48 1.98
C ASP A 578 21.66 25.37 2.97
N ALA A 579 22.27 25.72 4.10
CA ALA A 579 22.67 24.76 5.12
C ALA A 579 21.46 24.08 5.79
N THR A 580 20.42 24.85 6.12
CA THR A 580 19.17 24.33 6.71
C THR A 580 18.43 23.42 5.72
N ALA A 581 18.38 23.78 4.45
CA ALA A 581 17.78 22.97 3.40
C ALA A 581 18.54 21.64 3.19
N LYS A 582 19.88 21.65 3.21
CA LYS A 582 20.69 20.43 3.12
C LYS A 582 20.52 19.53 4.35
N LEU A 583 20.51 20.08 5.56
CA LEU A 583 20.24 19.30 6.78
C LEU A 583 18.83 18.68 6.78
N ARG A 584 17.80 19.40 6.29
CA ARG A 584 16.46 18.85 6.05
C ARG A 584 16.50 17.61 5.13
N LEU A 585 17.26 17.68 4.03
CA LEU A 585 17.40 16.59 3.06
C LEU A 585 18.18 15.40 3.64
N LEU A 586 19.34 15.63 4.24
CA LEU A 586 20.16 14.58 4.88
C LEU A 586 19.38 13.82 5.97
N ALA A 587 18.57 14.53 6.76
CA ALA A 587 17.74 13.93 7.79
C ALA A 587 16.49 13.19 7.25
N LYS A 588 16.12 13.35 5.97
CA LYS A 588 14.82 12.90 5.44
C LYS A 588 14.63 11.39 5.47
N HIS A 589 15.64 10.64 5.02
CA HIS A 589 15.52 9.20 4.72
C HIS A 589 16.45 8.32 5.55
N ASN A 590 17.73 8.67 5.70
CA ASN A 590 18.72 7.85 6.42
C ASN A 590 18.61 8.03 7.96
N MET A 591 18.76 6.95 8.74
CA MET A 591 18.70 6.99 10.21
C MET A 591 20.03 7.38 10.88
N ASP A 592 21.16 6.97 10.32
CA ASP A 592 22.49 7.33 10.82
C ASP A 592 22.76 8.82 10.60
N ASN A 593 22.34 9.38 9.45
CA ASN A 593 22.38 10.82 9.22
C ASN A 593 21.66 11.61 10.33
N ARG A 594 20.50 11.12 10.81
CA ARG A 594 19.78 11.79 11.91
C ARG A 594 20.57 11.74 13.22
N ILE A 595 21.31 10.67 13.47
CA ILE A 595 22.18 10.51 14.65
C ILE A 595 23.40 11.44 14.52
N VAL A 596 24.07 11.45 13.36
CA VAL A 596 25.21 12.32 13.06
C VAL A 596 24.82 13.81 13.21
N ILE A 597 23.73 14.25 12.57
CA ILE A 597 23.23 15.63 12.68
C ILE A 597 22.95 16.04 14.14
N ALA A 598 22.41 15.13 14.95
CA ALA A 598 22.20 15.38 16.38
C ALA A 598 23.51 15.46 17.16
N ASN A 599 24.46 14.54 16.91
CA ASN A 599 25.76 14.48 17.59
C ASN A 599 26.64 15.70 17.32
N PHE A 600 26.59 16.26 16.10
CA PHE A 600 27.27 17.52 15.76
C PHE A 600 26.57 18.78 16.30
N GLY A 601 25.51 18.64 17.10
CA GLY A 601 24.87 19.75 17.80
C GLY A 601 23.95 20.61 16.94
N ALA A 602 23.54 20.16 15.76
CA ALA A 602 22.68 20.94 14.87
C ALA A 602 21.31 21.26 15.49
N ILE A 603 20.80 20.43 16.40
CA ILE A 603 19.46 20.55 16.99
C ILE A 603 19.23 21.93 17.63
N SER A 604 20.16 22.44 18.45
CA SER A 604 19.97 23.74 19.12
C SER A 604 20.03 24.91 18.14
N LEU A 605 20.85 24.82 17.09
CA LEU A 605 20.91 25.80 16.01
C LEU A 605 19.60 25.81 15.20
N LEU A 606 19.10 24.63 14.82
CA LEU A 606 17.82 24.49 14.13
C LEU A 606 16.65 25.03 14.97
N VAL A 607 16.65 24.79 16.28
CA VAL A 607 15.64 25.35 17.21
C VAL A 607 15.69 26.88 17.25
N ASN A 608 16.88 27.49 17.26
CA ASN A 608 17.00 28.96 17.19
C ASN A 608 16.45 29.51 15.87
N LEU A 609 16.69 28.81 14.76
CA LEU A 609 16.24 29.21 13.42
C LEU A 609 14.71 29.10 13.22
N LEU A 610 13.98 28.44 14.12
CA LEU A 610 12.50 28.49 14.14
C LEU A 610 11.95 29.91 14.37
N ARG A 611 12.74 30.82 14.94
CA ARG A 611 12.38 32.25 15.10
C ARG A 611 12.93 33.14 13.96
N SER A 612 13.43 32.55 12.88
CA SER A 612 13.87 33.31 11.70
C SER A 612 12.71 34.05 11.05
N THR A 613 12.96 35.26 10.58
CA THR A 613 12.02 36.03 9.73
C THR A 613 12.05 35.59 8.26
N ASP A 614 13.04 34.80 7.86
CA ASP A 614 13.08 34.17 6.53
C ASP A 614 12.22 32.90 6.55
N ILE A 615 11.14 32.92 5.76
CA ILE A 615 10.12 31.85 5.69
C ILE A 615 10.76 30.52 5.33
N LEU A 616 11.70 30.52 4.36
CA LEU A 616 12.34 29.29 3.88
C LEU A 616 13.30 28.71 4.92
N ILE A 617 14.00 29.55 5.70
CA ILE A 617 14.78 29.08 6.85
C ILE A 617 13.86 28.45 7.90
N GLN A 618 12.77 29.13 8.29
CA GLN A 618 11.84 28.62 9.31
C GLN A 618 11.20 27.29 8.88
N GLU A 619 10.70 27.20 7.64
CA GLU A 619 10.15 25.97 7.04
C GLU A 619 11.17 24.83 7.01
N ASN A 620 12.40 25.09 6.53
CA ASN A 620 13.42 24.06 6.47
C ASN A 620 13.86 23.62 7.87
N ALA A 621 13.95 24.53 8.83
CA ALA A 621 14.33 24.23 10.22
C ALA A 621 13.28 23.35 10.92
N VAL A 622 11.99 23.69 10.82
CA VAL A 622 10.93 22.85 11.42
C VAL A 622 10.82 21.50 10.72
N THR A 623 11.04 21.43 9.41
CA THR A 623 11.03 20.16 8.67
C THR A 623 12.25 19.30 9.01
N ALA A 624 13.43 19.91 9.21
CA ALA A 624 14.61 19.20 9.68
C ALA A 624 14.38 18.63 11.10
N LEU A 625 13.82 19.41 12.01
CA LEU A 625 13.48 18.93 13.36
C LEU A 625 12.41 17.83 13.35
N LEU A 626 11.39 17.93 12.50
CA LEU A 626 10.42 16.85 12.27
C LEU A 626 11.12 15.55 11.85
N ASN A 627 11.99 15.64 10.83
CA ASN A 627 12.76 14.51 10.32
C ASN A 627 13.68 13.92 11.40
N LEU A 628 14.39 14.76 12.16
CA LEU A 628 15.25 14.32 13.27
C LEU A 628 14.44 13.64 14.39
N SER A 629 13.22 14.13 14.66
CA SER A 629 12.33 13.58 15.68
C SER A 629 11.81 12.17 15.39
N ILE A 630 12.03 11.62 14.20
CA ILE A 630 11.67 10.21 13.90
C ILE A 630 12.52 9.24 14.73
N ASN A 631 13.74 9.63 15.13
CA ASN A 631 14.60 8.87 16.03
C ASN A 631 14.27 9.16 17.51
N ASP A 632 14.05 8.11 18.33
CA ASP A 632 13.66 8.25 19.74
C ASP A 632 14.69 8.95 20.63
N ASN A 633 16.00 8.76 20.40
CA ASN A 633 17.04 9.46 21.13
C ASN A 633 17.00 10.96 20.81
N ASN A 634 16.80 11.29 19.54
CA ASN A 634 16.71 12.68 19.08
C ASN A 634 15.46 13.40 19.61
N LYS A 635 14.32 12.73 19.82
CA LYS A 635 13.14 13.34 20.48
C LYS A 635 13.50 13.94 21.83
N THR A 636 14.30 13.22 22.61
CA THR A 636 14.76 13.67 23.93
C THR A 636 15.73 14.85 23.79
N LEU A 637 16.67 14.80 22.84
CA LEU A 637 17.59 15.91 22.56
C LEU A 637 16.87 17.19 22.11
N ILE A 638 15.88 17.08 21.22
CA ILE A 638 15.04 18.20 20.75
C ILE A 638 14.26 18.82 21.91
N ALA A 639 13.68 18.00 22.79
CA ALA A 639 12.93 18.48 23.95
C ALA A 639 13.83 19.10 25.04
N ASN A 640 15.09 18.68 25.14
CA ASN A 640 16.11 19.25 26.02
C ASN A 640 16.77 20.52 25.45
N ALA A 641 16.63 20.76 24.14
CA ALA A 641 17.01 22.00 23.48
C ALA A 641 15.89 23.07 23.54
N ASP A 642 14.92 22.90 24.45
CA ASP A 642 13.77 23.79 24.68
C ASP A 642 12.94 24.14 23.42
N ALA A 643 12.85 23.20 22.48
CA ALA A 643 12.15 23.37 21.21
C ALA A 643 10.64 23.65 21.32
N ILE A 644 9.99 23.44 22.46
CA ILE A 644 8.53 23.53 22.61
C ILE A 644 8.03 24.94 22.31
N GLU A 645 8.57 25.98 22.95
CA GLU A 645 8.14 27.37 22.74
C GLU A 645 8.44 27.89 21.32
N PRO A 646 9.62 27.64 20.73
CA PRO A 646 9.86 27.96 19.31
C PRO A 646 8.94 27.19 18.33
N LEU A 647 8.59 25.93 18.60
CA LEU A 647 7.63 25.20 17.76
C LEU A 647 6.22 25.81 17.82
N ILE A 648 5.76 26.21 19.00
CA ILE A 648 4.48 26.90 19.17
C ILE A 648 4.47 28.23 18.40
N HIS A 649 5.56 28.99 18.46
CA HIS A 649 5.71 30.22 17.68
C HIS A 649 5.60 29.98 16.16
N VAL A 650 6.18 28.90 15.63
CA VAL A 650 6.01 28.50 14.22
C VAL A 650 4.56 28.09 13.92
N LEU A 651 3.89 27.40 14.85
CA LEU A 651 2.49 27.00 14.71
C LEU A 651 1.54 28.21 14.67
N GLU A 652 1.91 29.32 15.31
CA GLU A 652 1.18 30.59 15.29
C GLU A 652 1.49 31.44 14.05
N THR A 653 2.76 31.58 13.70
CA THR A 653 3.23 32.61 12.74
C THR A 653 3.70 32.10 11.38
N GLY A 654 3.99 30.81 11.26
CA GLY A 654 4.59 30.23 10.05
C GLY A 654 3.62 30.08 8.87
N SER A 655 4.18 29.64 7.74
CA SER A 655 3.39 29.22 6.57
C SER A 655 2.54 27.98 6.85
N SER A 656 1.63 27.62 5.93
CA SER A 656 0.84 26.39 6.05
C SER A 656 1.73 25.14 6.23
N GLU A 657 2.80 24.99 5.44
CA GLU A 657 3.74 23.86 5.58
C GLU A 657 4.50 23.93 6.91
N ALA A 658 4.94 25.11 7.35
CA ALA A 658 5.63 25.26 8.63
C ALA A 658 4.73 24.89 9.82
N LYS A 659 3.46 25.30 9.79
CA LYS A 659 2.44 24.97 10.81
C LYS A 659 2.12 23.47 10.84
N GLU A 660 1.93 22.85 9.68
CA GLU A 660 1.78 21.40 9.54
C GLU A 660 2.97 20.64 10.17
N ASN A 661 4.19 21.00 9.76
CA ASN A 661 5.41 20.35 10.25
C ASN A 661 5.65 20.62 11.75
N SER A 662 5.27 21.79 12.27
CA SER A 662 5.32 22.06 13.72
C SER A 662 4.34 21.19 14.50
N ALA A 663 3.08 21.10 14.06
CA ALA A 663 2.08 20.23 14.69
C ALA A 663 2.50 18.76 14.67
N ALA A 664 3.07 18.28 13.56
CA ALA A 664 3.62 16.93 13.45
C ALA A 664 4.84 16.71 14.38
N THR A 665 5.69 17.72 14.57
CA THR A 665 6.84 17.65 15.50
C THR A 665 6.38 17.62 16.95
N LEU A 666 5.43 18.48 17.33
CA LEU A 666 4.81 18.47 18.66
C LEU A 666 4.12 17.13 18.95
N PHE A 667 3.43 16.54 17.97
CA PHE A 667 2.92 15.17 18.08
C PHE A 667 4.05 14.16 18.35
N SER A 668 5.11 14.16 17.55
CA SER A 668 6.27 13.25 17.71
C SER A 668 6.91 13.35 19.10
N LEU A 669 7.11 14.58 19.61
CA LEU A 669 7.67 14.83 20.94
C LEU A 669 6.72 14.42 22.08
N SER A 670 5.39 14.57 21.89
CA SER A 670 4.37 14.23 22.90
C SER A 670 4.24 12.72 23.19
N VAL A 671 4.90 11.85 22.41
CA VAL A 671 5.00 10.42 22.71
C VAL A 671 5.75 10.17 24.04
N ILE A 672 6.63 11.10 24.43
CA ILE A 672 7.29 11.11 25.74
C ILE A 672 6.32 11.77 26.75
N GLU A 673 6.03 11.10 27.87
CA GLU A 673 5.04 11.57 28.86
C GLU A 673 5.36 12.96 29.41
N ASP A 674 6.60 13.22 29.85
CA ASP A 674 7.00 14.52 30.39
C ASP A 674 6.79 15.66 29.37
N ASN A 675 7.08 15.40 28.09
CA ASN A 675 6.84 16.35 27.01
C ASN A 675 5.34 16.57 26.76
N LYS A 676 4.52 15.52 26.85
CA LYS A 676 3.04 15.63 26.75
C LYS A 676 2.46 16.57 27.80
N VAL A 677 3.02 16.54 29.02
CA VAL A 677 2.65 17.46 30.11
C VAL A 677 3.18 18.88 29.84
N ARG A 678 4.43 19.04 29.39
CA ARG A 678 5.03 20.34 29.04
C ARG A 678 4.25 21.02 27.91
N ILE A 679 4.12 20.37 26.74
CA ILE A 679 3.42 20.89 25.55
C ILE A 679 1.99 21.34 25.89
N GLY A 680 1.25 20.53 26.67
CA GLY A 680 -0.10 20.86 27.08
C GLY A 680 -0.21 22.01 28.10
N ARG A 681 0.89 22.41 28.74
CA ARG A 681 0.97 23.58 29.65
C ARG A 681 1.53 24.83 28.97
N SER A 682 2.35 24.68 27.94
CA SER A 682 2.96 25.77 27.13
C SER A 682 1.99 26.53 26.20
N GLY A 683 0.68 26.32 26.29
CA GLY A 683 -0.29 27.04 25.44
C GLY A 683 -0.47 26.50 24.01
N ALA A 684 0.30 25.47 23.60
CA ALA A 684 0.24 24.85 22.27
C ALA A 684 -1.16 24.44 21.78
N ILE A 685 -2.08 24.21 22.71
CA ILE A 685 -3.42 23.68 22.43
C ILE A 685 -4.27 24.66 21.60
N VAL A 686 -4.18 25.98 21.84
CA VAL A 686 -5.00 26.95 21.08
C VAL A 686 -4.56 27.00 19.61
N PRO A 687 -3.26 27.21 19.27
CA PRO A 687 -2.81 27.16 17.87
C PRO A 687 -3.03 25.79 17.18
N LEU A 688 -3.01 24.68 17.93
CA LEU A 688 -3.39 23.36 17.40
C LEU A 688 -4.88 23.30 17.03
N VAL A 689 -5.77 23.90 17.81
CA VAL A 689 -7.21 23.95 17.48
C VAL A 689 -7.49 24.94 16.33
N ASP A 690 -6.77 26.05 16.25
CA ASP A 690 -6.85 26.96 15.10
C ASP A 690 -6.43 26.26 13.80
N LEU A 691 -5.38 25.42 13.84
CA LEU A 691 -4.97 24.59 12.71
C LEU A 691 -5.98 23.47 12.40
N LEU A 692 -6.67 22.93 13.42
CA LEU A 692 -7.75 21.95 13.25
C LEU A 692 -8.96 22.54 12.52
N GLY A 693 -9.33 23.79 12.82
CA GLY A 693 -10.44 24.50 12.17
C GLY A 693 -10.08 25.06 10.80
N ASN A 694 -8.95 25.77 10.70
CA ASN A 694 -8.62 26.63 9.56
C ASN A 694 -7.45 26.11 8.69
N GLY A 695 -6.82 25.00 9.07
CA GLY A 695 -5.70 24.41 8.33
C GLY A 695 -6.09 23.71 7.03
N THR A 696 -5.06 23.37 6.24
CA THR A 696 -5.17 22.47 5.09
C THR A 696 -5.65 21.07 5.54
N PRO A 697 -6.11 20.18 4.64
CA PRO A 697 -6.46 18.80 5.01
C PRO A 697 -5.33 18.06 5.75
N ARG A 698 -4.07 18.36 5.40
CA ARG A 698 -2.89 17.85 6.13
C ARG A 698 -2.75 18.50 7.50
N GLY A 699 -2.86 19.83 7.60
CA GLY A 699 -2.80 20.56 8.87
C GLY A 699 -3.86 20.08 9.86
N LYS A 700 -5.10 19.87 9.41
CA LYS A 700 -6.18 19.29 10.23
C LYS A 700 -5.85 17.88 10.72
N LYS A 701 -5.25 17.05 9.87
CA LYS A 701 -4.81 15.69 10.23
C LYS A 701 -3.69 15.68 11.26
N ASP A 702 -2.68 16.53 11.09
CA ASP A 702 -1.53 16.61 11.99
C ASP A 702 -1.95 17.22 13.34
N ALA A 703 -2.78 18.27 13.33
CA ALA A 703 -3.42 18.85 14.52
C ALA A 703 -4.29 17.84 15.28
N ALA A 704 -5.21 17.13 14.60
CA ALA A 704 -6.05 16.09 15.23
C ALA A 704 -5.21 14.96 15.85
N THR A 705 -4.06 14.64 15.25
CA THR A 705 -3.16 13.59 15.72
C THR A 705 -2.34 14.04 16.94
N ALA A 706 -1.89 15.30 16.96
CA ALA A 706 -1.29 15.93 18.14
C ALA A 706 -2.29 16.00 19.31
N LEU A 707 -3.49 16.54 19.06
CA LEU A 707 -4.56 16.66 20.07
C LEU A 707 -4.99 15.30 20.61
N PHE A 708 -5.07 14.26 19.76
CA PHE A 708 -5.31 12.88 20.21
C PHE A 708 -4.29 12.44 21.27
N ASN A 709 -3.00 12.58 20.99
CA ASN A 709 -1.97 12.11 21.93
C ASN A 709 -1.89 12.98 23.19
N LEU A 710 -2.09 14.30 23.07
CA LEU A 710 -2.18 15.21 24.22
C LEU A 710 -3.40 14.92 25.12
N SER A 711 -4.54 14.56 24.53
CA SER A 711 -5.80 14.24 25.25
C SER A 711 -5.76 12.95 26.09
N ILE A 712 -4.71 12.13 25.94
CA ILE A 712 -4.49 10.96 26.80
C ILE A 712 -4.21 11.42 28.24
N PHE A 713 -3.50 12.55 28.41
CA PHE A 713 -3.24 13.15 29.72
C PHE A 713 -4.46 13.94 30.21
N HIS A 714 -4.87 13.73 31.46
CA HIS A 714 -6.17 14.18 31.95
C HIS A 714 -6.29 15.71 31.99
N GLU A 715 -5.27 16.40 32.51
CA GLU A 715 -5.24 17.85 32.69
C GLU A 715 -5.13 18.63 31.36
N ASN A 716 -4.83 17.96 30.24
CA ASN A 716 -4.89 18.56 28.92
C ASN A 716 -6.31 18.55 28.33
N LYS A 717 -7.19 17.64 28.79
CA LYS A 717 -8.55 17.47 28.23
C LYS A 717 -9.40 18.72 28.38
N ASP A 718 -9.40 19.33 29.58
CA ASP A 718 -10.13 20.57 29.83
C ASP A 718 -9.64 21.68 28.89
N ARG A 719 -8.32 21.93 28.82
CA ARG A 719 -7.73 22.92 27.91
C ARG A 719 -8.12 22.69 26.43
N ILE A 720 -8.18 21.44 25.98
CA ILE A 720 -8.63 21.10 24.61
C ILE A 720 -10.12 21.45 24.40
N VAL A 721 -10.96 21.26 25.41
CA VAL A 721 -12.37 21.66 25.38
C VAL A 721 -12.52 23.19 25.43
N GLN A 722 -11.84 23.87 26.35
CA GLN A 722 -11.88 25.34 26.47
C GLN A 722 -11.36 26.05 25.21
N ALA A 723 -10.43 25.45 24.47
CA ALA A 723 -9.96 25.94 23.18
C ALA A 723 -10.95 25.76 22.02
N GLY A 724 -12.13 25.15 22.25
CA GLY A 724 -13.15 24.97 21.21
C GLY A 724 -12.89 23.81 20.24
N ALA A 725 -12.06 22.82 20.60
CA ALA A 725 -11.72 21.71 19.71
C ALA A 725 -12.94 20.88 19.28
N VAL A 726 -13.93 20.75 20.15
CA VAL A 726 -15.05 19.81 19.97
C VAL A 726 -15.87 20.09 18.71
N LYS A 727 -16.15 21.36 18.40
CA LYS A 727 -16.85 21.77 17.16
C LYS A 727 -16.14 21.24 15.92
N HIS A 728 -14.85 21.57 15.78
CA HIS A 728 -14.02 21.17 14.64
C HIS A 728 -13.80 19.64 14.57
N LEU A 729 -13.79 18.95 15.71
CA LEU A 729 -13.74 17.48 15.75
C LEU A 729 -15.05 16.86 15.25
N VAL A 730 -16.22 17.43 15.56
CA VAL A 730 -17.51 16.96 15.03
C VAL A 730 -17.59 17.22 13.52
N GLU A 731 -17.15 18.39 13.05
CA GLU A 731 -17.04 18.70 11.60
C GLU A 731 -16.12 17.69 10.86
N LEU A 732 -15.05 17.21 11.51
CA LEU A 732 -14.11 16.20 10.96
C LEU A 732 -14.62 14.75 11.03
N MET A 733 -15.85 14.51 11.52
CA MET A 733 -16.50 13.20 11.49
C MET A 733 -17.29 12.94 10.19
N ASP A 734 -17.38 13.92 9.28
CA ASP A 734 -17.83 13.67 7.90
C ASP A 734 -16.90 12.62 7.23
N PRO A 735 -17.45 11.50 6.70
CA PRO A 735 -16.66 10.52 5.95
C PRO A 735 -15.82 11.12 4.81
N ALA A 736 -16.29 12.20 4.16
CA ALA A 736 -15.55 12.89 3.10
C ALA A 736 -14.27 13.57 3.60
N ALA A 737 -14.17 13.89 4.90
CA ALA A 737 -12.96 14.45 5.51
C ALA A 737 -11.87 13.38 5.75
N GLY A 738 -12.19 12.07 5.69
CA GLY A 738 -11.23 10.98 5.86
C GLY A 738 -10.62 10.85 7.27
N MET A 739 -11.16 11.58 8.27
CA MET A 739 -10.56 11.75 9.60
C MET A 739 -11.38 11.18 10.77
N VAL A 740 -12.54 10.57 10.47
CA VAL A 740 -13.55 10.06 11.42
C VAL A 740 -12.95 9.30 12.61
N ASP A 741 -12.16 8.24 12.34
CA ASP A 741 -11.57 7.39 13.38
C ASP A 741 -10.69 8.16 14.38
N LYS A 742 -10.00 9.21 13.91
CA LYS A 742 -9.14 10.05 14.75
C LYS A 742 -9.98 11.04 15.56
N ALA A 743 -10.92 11.73 14.90
CA ALA A 743 -11.82 12.68 15.54
C ALA A 743 -12.61 12.03 16.69
N VAL A 744 -13.23 10.88 16.41
CA VAL A 744 -13.99 10.10 17.40
C VAL A 744 -13.11 9.62 18.56
N ALA A 745 -11.84 9.27 18.30
CA ALA A 745 -10.90 8.90 19.36
C ALA A 745 -10.57 10.06 20.30
N VAL A 746 -10.43 11.29 19.77
CA VAL A 746 -10.27 12.50 20.61
C VAL A 746 -11.55 12.74 21.41
N LEU A 747 -12.72 12.72 20.77
CA LEU A 747 -14.00 12.95 21.45
C LEU A 747 -14.28 11.91 22.55
N ALA A 748 -13.92 10.65 22.34
CA ALA A 748 -14.01 9.60 23.37
C ALA A 748 -13.11 9.88 24.58
N ASN A 749 -11.90 10.41 24.38
CA ASN A 749 -11.03 10.87 25.46
C ASN A 749 -11.64 12.07 26.20
N LEU A 750 -12.17 13.06 25.47
CA LEU A 750 -12.79 14.26 26.06
C LEU A 750 -14.09 13.94 26.82
N ALA A 751 -14.90 12.97 26.37
CA ALA A 751 -16.12 12.53 27.04
C ALA A 751 -15.86 11.96 28.46
N THR A 752 -14.61 11.65 28.84
CA THR A 752 -14.28 11.25 30.20
C THR A 752 -14.43 12.38 31.23
N ILE A 753 -14.33 13.66 30.82
CA ILE A 753 -14.50 14.83 31.71
C ILE A 753 -15.89 15.50 31.55
N PRO A 754 -16.44 16.16 32.58
CA PRO A 754 -17.76 16.81 32.51
C PRO A 754 -17.88 17.86 31.41
N GLU A 755 -16.85 18.69 31.26
CA GLU A 755 -16.79 19.82 30.32
C GLU A 755 -16.84 19.29 28.88
N GLY A 756 -16.05 18.24 28.60
CA GLY A 756 -16.04 17.55 27.32
C GLY A 756 -17.38 16.89 26.99
N ARG A 757 -18.05 16.26 27.95
CA ARG A 757 -19.42 15.72 27.74
C ARG A 757 -20.41 16.81 27.36
N ASN A 758 -20.37 17.94 28.06
CA ASN A 758 -21.26 19.07 27.81
C ASN A 758 -21.03 19.65 26.42
N ALA A 759 -19.77 19.90 26.04
CA ALA A 759 -19.40 20.39 24.72
C ALA A 759 -19.83 19.42 23.61
N ILE A 760 -19.59 18.11 23.74
CA ILE A 760 -19.98 17.10 22.74
C ILE A 760 -21.50 17.09 22.49
N GLY A 761 -22.29 17.24 23.55
CA GLY A 761 -23.75 17.31 23.45
C GLY A 761 -24.28 18.66 22.94
N GLN A 762 -23.51 19.74 23.04
CA GLN A 762 -23.86 21.08 22.55
C GLN A 762 -23.50 21.26 21.07
N GLU A 763 -22.31 20.82 20.66
CA GLU A 763 -21.79 20.91 19.28
C GLU A 763 -22.35 19.84 18.33
N GLY A 764 -23.49 19.22 18.67
CA GLY A 764 -24.16 18.26 17.79
C GLY A 764 -23.42 16.93 17.57
N GLY A 765 -22.49 16.55 18.45
CA GLY A 765 -21.71 15.31 18.28
C GLY A 765 -22.49 14.01 18.48
N ILE A 766 -23.66 14.05 19.15
CA ILE A 766 -24.44 12.85 19.47
C ILE A 766 -24.95 12.10 18.22
N PRO A 767 -25.67 12.73 17.27
CA PRO A 767 -26.10 12.06 16.02
C PRO A 767 -24.95 11.41 15.27
N VAL A 768 -23.85 12.14 15.06
CA VAL A 768 -22.71 11.64 14.28
C VAL A 768 -21.96 10.51 15.01
N LEU A 769 -21.93 10.51 16.35
CA LEU A 769 -21.43 9.37 17.13
C LEU A 769 -22.31 8.12 16.98
N VAL A 770 -23.63 8.28 16.86
CA VAL A 770 -24.55 7.16 16.60
C VAL A 770 -24.36 6.61 15.19
N GLU A 771 -24.24 7.49 14.19
CA GLU A 771 -23.91 7.11 12.81
C GLU A 771 -22.58 6.33 12.73
N VAL A 772 -21.54 6.76 13.46
CA VAL A 772 -20.26 6.02 13.51
C VAL A 772 -20.41 4.64 14.15
N VAL A 773 -21.30 4.43 15.13
CA VAL A 773 -21.59 3.07 15.65
C VAL A 773 -22.22 2.18 14.58
N GLU A 774 -23.01 2.74 13.67
CA GLU A 774 -23.65 2.00 12.58
C GLU A 774 -22.71 1.75 11.38
N LEU A 775 -22.00 2.76 10.90
CA LEU A 775 -21.27 2.75 9.63
C LEU A 775 -19.74 2.83 9.74
N GLY A 776 -19.21 3.19 10.91
CA GLY A 776 -17.77 3.44 11.10
C GLY A 776 -16.86 2.20 11.06
N SER A 777 -15.54 2.43 11.12
CA SER A 777 -14.55 1.36 11.22
C SER A 777 -14.70 0.57 12.54
N ALA A 778 -14.09 -0.61 12.65
CA ALA A 778 -14.06 -1.36 13.91
C ALA A 778 -13.50 -0.54 15.09
N ARG A 779 -12.56 0.39 14.83
CA ARG A 779 -12.01 1.31 15.84
C ARG A 779 -12.92 2.52 16.07
N GLY A 780 -13.49 3.09 15.00
CA GLY A 780 -14.49 4.15 15.10
C GLY A 780 -15.68 3.74 15.96
N LYS A 781 -16.24 2.54 15.72
CA LYS A 781 -17.33 1.94 16.50
C LYS A 781 -16.99 1.73 17.97
N GLU A 782 -15.78 1.26 18.28
CA GLU A 782 -15.30 1.08 19.66
C GLU A 782 -15.24 2.42 20.41
N ASN A 783 -14.63 3.44 19.80
CA ASN A 783 -14.48 4.77 20.39
C ASN A 783 -15.82 5.51 20.49
N ALA A 784 -16.69 5.40 19.49
CA ALA A 784 -18.01 6.01 19.50
C ALA A 784 -18.91 5.40 20.59
N ALA A 785 -18.94 4.07 20.72
CA ALA A 785 -19.65 3.39 21.80
C ALA A 785 -19.10 3.78 23.19
N ALA A 786 -17.78 4.00 23.32
CA ALA A 786 -17.18 4.49 24.56
C ALA A 786 -17.61 5.95 24.88
N ALA A 787 -17.61 6.85 23.89
CA ALA A 787 -18.07 8.23 24.05
C ALA A 787 -19.56 8.30 24.45
N LEU A 788 -20.42 7.56 23.72
CA LEU A 788 -21.85 7.45 24.02
C LEU A 788 -22.11 6.88 25.41
N LEU A 789 -21.34 5.87 25.84
CA LEU A 789 -21.45 5.32 27.20
C LEU A 789 -21.15 6.38 28.27
N GLN A 790 -20.10 7.19 28.10
CA GLN A 790 -19.79 8.28 29.03
C GLN A 790 -20.89 9.36 29.05
N LEU A 791 -21.42 9.74 27.88
CA LEU A 791 -22.52 10.71 27.77
C LEU A 791 -23.79 10.23 28.48
N CYS A 792 -24.23 9.00 28.19
CA CYS A 792 -25.48 8.44 28.72
C CYS A 792 -25.42 8.18 30.23
N THR A 793 -24.30 7.67 30.74
CA THR A 793 -24.15 7.35 32.18
C THR A 793 -24.09 8.58 33.07
N ASN A 794 -23.68 9.73 32.53
CA ASN A 794 -23.53 10.99 33.27
C ASN A 794 -24.63 12.03 33.00
N SER A 795 -25.51 11.82 32.02
CA SER A 795 -26.57 12.78 31.65
C SER A 795 -27.81 12.07 31.10
N SER A 796 -28.93 12.22 31.80
CA SER A 796 -30.24 11.72 31.34
C SER A 796 -30.71 12.42 30.06
N ARG A 797 -30.38 13.71 29.90
CA ARG A 797 -30.64 14.46 28.65
C ARG A 797 -29.90 13.86 27.47
N PHE A 798 -28.60 13.61 27.59
CA PHE A 798 -27.83 13.01 26.50
C PHE A 798 -28.26 11.55 26.27
N CYS A 799 -28.57 10.80 27.33
CA CYS A 799 -29.16 9.47 27.20
C CYS A 799 -30.47 9.47 26.40
N HIS A 800 -31.34 10.47 26.61
CA HIS A 800 -32.58 10.62 25.84
C HIS A 800 -32.29 10.93 24.36
N MET A 801 -31.38 11.88 24.09
CA MET A 801 -30.96 12.20 22.71
C MET A 801 -30.40 10.97 21.98
N VAL A 802 -29.49 10.21 22.61
CA VAL A 802 -28.91 8.98 22.02
C VAL A 802 -29.99 7.92 21.72
N LEU A 803 -31.07 7.87 22.50
CA LEU A 803 -32.23 7.00 22.22
C LEU A 803 -33.12 7.54 21.09
N GLN A 804 -33.28 8.87 20.98
CA GLN A 804 -34.01 9.53 19.90
C GLN A 804 -33.32 9.36 18.54
N GLU A 805 -31.98 9.48 18.50
CA GLU A 805 -31.15 9.19 17.31
C GLU A 805 -31.10 7.70 16.93
N GLY A 806 -31.88 6.84 17.60
CA GLY A 806 -32.04 5.45 17.18
C GLY A 806 -30.83 4.54 17.47
N ALA A 807 -29.97 4.86 18.44
CA ALA A 807 -28.73 4.10 18.68
C ALA A 807 -28.91 2.61 19.06
N VAL A 808 -30.12 2.15 19.40
CA VAL A 808 -30.34 0.80 19.94
C VAL A 808 -30.02 -0.32 18.93
N PRO A 809 -30.54 -0.36 17.69
CA PRO A 809 -30.19 -1.41 16.73
C PRO A 809 -28.69 -1.44 16.37
N PRO A 810 -28.00 -0.31 16.08
CA PRO A 810 -26.55 -0.29 15.88
C PRO A 810 -25.76 -0.84 17.07
N LEU A 811 -26.14 -0.49 18.31
CA LEU A 811 -25.50 -1.02 19.52
C LEU A 811 -25.77 -2.53 19.72
N VAL A 812 -26.97 -3.02 19.38
CA VAL A 812 -27.27 -4.46 19.43
C VAL A 812 -26.41 -5.21 18.41
N ALA A 813 -26.30 -4.72 17.17
CA ALA A 813 -25.40 -5.30 16.18
C ALA A 813 -23.95 -5.31 16.67
N LEU A 814 -23.45 -4.17 17.18
CA LEU A 814 -22.09 -4.05 17.71
C LEU A 814 -21.82 -5.02 18.88
N SER A 815 -22.82 -5.28 19.73
CA SER A 815 -22.71 -6.24 20.84
C SER A 815 -22.53 -7.70 20.38
N GLN A 816 -22.88 -8.01 19.13
CA GLN A 816 -22.80 -9.35 18.52
C GLN A 816 -21.57 -9.51 17.62
N SER A 817 -21.23 -8.50 16.81
CA SER A 817 -20.18 -8.57 15.78
C SER A 817 -18.92 -7.73 16.04
N GLY A 818 -18.91 -6.83 17.03
CA GLY A 818 -17.78 -5.93 17.31
C GLY A 818 -16.51 -6.58 17.87
N THR A 819 -15.47 -5.75 18.04
CA THR A 819 -14.26 -6.10 18.81
C THR A 819 -14.63 -6.47 20.25
N PRO A 820 -13.79 -7.21 21.00
CA PRO A 820 -14.10 -7.55 22.40
C PRO A 820 -14.43 -6.33 23.27
N ARG A 821 -13.70 -5.22 23.08
CA ARG A 821 -13.94 -3.95 23.77
C ARG A 821 -15.20 -3.25 23.29
N ALA A 822 -15.46 -3.19 21.98
CA ALA A 822 -16.68 -2.61 21.45
C ALA A 822 -17.92 -3.35 21.93
N LYS A 823 -17.85 -4.69 22.01
CA LYS A 823 -18.88 -5.56 22.59
C LYS A 823 -19.15 -5.22 24.05
N GLU A 824 -18.11 -5.15 24.88
CA GLU A 824 -18.20 -4.77 26.29
C GLU A 824 -18.90 -3.40 26.47
N LYS A 825 -18.48 -2.37 25.72
CA LYS A 825 -19.08 -1.03 25.83
C LYS A 825 -20.53 -1.00 25.32
N ALA A 826 -20.82 -1.65 24.20
CA ALA A 826 -22.17 -1.75 23.66
C ALA A 826 -23.12 -2.49 24.63
N GLN A 827 -22.69 -3.63 25.19
CA GLN A 827 -23.47 -4.38 26.17
C GLN A 827 -23.71 -3.57 27.45
N THR A 828 -22.70 -2.84 27.93
CA THR A 828 -22.83 -1.95 29.10
C THR A 828 -23.84 -0.83 28.83
N LEU A 829 -23.79 -0.20 27.65
CA LEU A 829 -24.73 0.86 27.30
C LEU A 829 -26.17 0.35 27.12
N LEU A 830 -26.33 -0.81 26.48
CA LEU A 830 -27.64 -1.47 26.34
C LEU A 830 -28.23 -1.91 27.70
N SER A 831 -27.40 -2.38 28.64
CA SER A 831 -27.86 -2.72 29.99
C SER A 831 -28.28 -1.47 30.77
N TYR A 832 -27.57 -0.36 30.62
CA TYR A 832 -27.94 0.94 31.18
C TYR A 832 -29.30 1.44 30.66
N PHE A 833 -29.55 1.36 29.35
CA PHE A 833 -30.86 1.71 28.76
C PHE A 833 -32.00 0.83 29.30
N ARG A 834 -31.76 -0.48 29.46
CA ARG A 834 -32.74 -1.38 30.10
C ARG A 834 -33.02 -0.96 31.55
N ASN A 835 -31.99 -0.65 32.32
CA ASN A 835 -32.13 -0.29 33.73
C ASN A 835 -32.87 1.05 33.93
N GLN A 836 -32.62 2.07 33.10
CA GLN A 836 -33.42 3.31 33.13
C GLN A 836 -34.91 3.05 32.87
N ARG A 837 -35.24 2.19 31.90
CA ARG A 837 -36.64 1.87 31.56
C ARG A 837 -37.40 1.21 32.72
N HIS A 838 -36.74 0.31 33.47
CA HIS A 838 -37.34 -0.32 34.65
C HIS A 838 -37.38 0.62 35.87
N GLY A 839 -36.37 1.47 36.06
CA GLY A 839 -36.34 2.46 37.15
C GLY A 839 -37.45 3.51 37.07
N ASN A 840 -37.84 3.91 35.86
CA ASN A 840 -38.96 4.83 35.65
C ASN A 840 -40.33 4.14 35.72
N ALA A 841 -40.42 2.84 35.40
CA ALA A 841 -41.66 2.07 35.50
C ALA A 841 -42.07 1.75 36.95
N GLY A 842 -41.13 1.80 37.91
CA GLY A 842 -41.39 1.59 39.34
C GLY A 842 -41.70 2.86 40.15
N ARG A 843 -41.95 4.00 39.48
CA ARG A 843 -42.25 5.31 40.09
C ARG A 843 -43.49 6.01 39.51
N ALA A 844 -44.28 5.28 38.72
CA ALA A 844 -45.54 5.74 38.11
C ALA A 844 -46.74 5.17 38.86
#